data_AF-A0A2E7M6M6-F1
#
_entry.id   AF-A0A2E7M6M6-F1
#
_cell.length_a   1.000
_cell.length_b   1.000
_cell.length_c   1.000
_cell.angle_alpha   90.00
_cell.angle_beta   90.00
_cell.angle_gamma   90.00
#
_symmetry.space_group_name_H-M   'P 1'
#
loop_
_entity.id
_entity.type
_entity.pdbx_description
1 polymer ?
#
loop_
_entity_poly.entity_id
_entity_poly.type
_entity_poly.pdbx_seq_one_letter_code
_entity_poly.pdbx_strand_id
1 'polypeptide(L)'
;MDLDFDTFAELSVTQHSHGLTPSLRRGATGDDCLAPAPSVADHTQKPALRKRLLSRRGDADWRDAFRQVERDPARLGQSLGHGSEQLSSIADAAEAFPFRVTEHYLSLADPTDPDDPILKQILPNPLELAAPPKGYRDDAVGDLSPTNHPAPGLVHKYPGRALLVTTGTCAVNCRFCFRRNYPYDELRDSGAPLEAALQVVADDPSIAEVILSGGDPLSLTDAALGSLVTKIAGIPHVRRLRVHTRMPVVLPQRVTESLLLALGSSRLSVWIVTHFNHPRELAPAAIDACRAFSEAGMPVLNQSVLLKGVNDDVEVLTALCEGLVDGGIKPYYLHRLDRVRGVAHFDVPEDVGLALHAALRERVSGIALPAFVEDDGQGPSKRPAGLRGRASGLTFLLLALGLVLGLGTSCKTESVSDAAGDQPHSEKGDVAEPQPKLSSKEAESSSSAERKPSSGATLPPLESADQVLVADLDGDGAQELLVASGNEVRWGTWPTSAPAPSLHGRMTAEGRLQAWHASDLDGDGRDEVVAAFGIGRGFPKAPLEVILLDQQGSSTIVLPLWKDRGPRNQATAVFPWPRPDGTFDVYLSAFESRFVVRGGVLSRSGAEPRWLESHRLRMGMARAAGDFDGDGVPEVAVGRLYGEDASMDGDLRVLQEDGSFEMVPTVRGVRAVGAQDIDGDGKDELLFGDGWHKNYGKLARYRPSVGRRAGDGVWRVQLVEEQATQYAVEKIDFGAGRLVAGGNGEVTTYQPSGDGWQRTAVVGPSSANGTFALLPDGGVIVGGAAPRRWVSGGGLGAQTPTPGP
;
A
#
# COMPACT_ATOMS: atom_id res chain seq x y z
N MET A 1 11.24 75.44 15.78
CA MET A 1 11.20 75.06 14.35
C MET A 1 12.66 74.88 14.01
N ASP A 2 13.13 73.67 14.24
CA ASP A 2 14.49 73.44 14.67
C ASP A 2 15.36 72.99 13.50
N LEU A 3 16.51 73.65 13.42
CA LEU A 3 17.65 73.31 12.60
C LEU A 3 18.81 72.97 13.54
N ASP A 4 19.54 71.91 13.15
CA ASP A 4 21.00 71.86 13.04
C ASP A 4 21.96 71.41 14.17
N PHE A 5 22.97 70.68 13.67
CA PHE A 5 24.41 70.59 13.98
C PHE A 5 24.98 69.74 15.16
N ASP A 6 25.85 68.78 14.76
CA ASP A 6 27.16 68.32 15.29
C ASP A 6 27.44 68.23 16.80
N THR A 7 28.11 67.14 17.24
CA THR A 7 29.55 67.12 17.65
C THR A 7 29.98 65.74 18.22
N PHE A 8 31.23 65.40 17.89
CA PHE A 8 32.16 64.33 18.30
C PHE A 8 32.31 63.99 19.81
N ALA A 9 32.79 62.75 20.10
CA ALA A 9 34.11 62.45 20.72
C ALA A 9 34.17 61.25 21.72
N GLU A 10 35.02 60.26 21.37
CA GLU A 10 36.04 59.59 22.23
C GLU A 10 35.58 58.64 23.40
N LEU A 11 36.28 57.57 23.83
CA LEU A 11 37.62 56.97 23.62
C LEU A 11 37.68 55.56 24.29
N SER A 12 38.77 54.83 24.02
CA SER A 12 39.32 53.57 24.63
C SER A 12 38.78 52.25 24.06
N VAL A 13 39.52 51.45 23.28
CA VAL A 13 40.90 50.90 23.33
C VAL A 13 41.17 50.01 24.55
N THR A 14 41.15 48.69 24.31
CA THR A 14 42.24 47.79 24.72
C THR A 14 42.39 46.67 23.68
N GLN A 15 43.52 46.71 22.98
CA GLN A 15 44.08 45.60 22.22
C GLN A 15 44.63 44.54 23.18
N HIS A 16 44.56 43.27 22.79
CA HIS A 16 45.72 42.40 22.90
C HIS A 16 45.85 41.52 21.66
N SER A 17 46.96 41.75 20.97
CA SER A 17 47.50 41.03 19.84
C SER A 17 48.68 40.17 20.31
N HIS A 18 48.79 38.96 19.78
CA HIS A 18 50.03 38.23 19.50
C HIS A 18 49.68 37.30 18.32
N GLY A 19 50.19 37.47 17.09
CA GLY A 19 51.60 37.34 16.68
C GLY A 19 51.90 35.84 16.53
N LEU A 20 52.15 35.25 15.35
CA LEU A 20 53.27 35.54 14.45
C LEU A 20 53.16 34.76 13.12
N THR A 21 53.96 35.25 12.18
CA THR A 21 54.21 35.00 10.75
C THR A 21 54.71 33.59 10.30
N PRO A 22 54.78 33.33 8.96
CA PRO A 22 54.90 32.00 8.37
C PRO A 22 56.33 31.58 8.01
N SER A 23 56.59 30.27 7.88
CA SER A 23 57.81 29.75 7.25
C SER A 23 57.61 28.39 6.56
N LEU A 24 58.01 28.34 5.29
CA LEU A 24 58.21 27.15 4.46
C LEU A 24 59.52 26.43 4.84
N ARG A 25 59.51 25.09 4.97
CA ARG A 25 60.34 24.12 4.21
C ARG A 25 60.30 22.68 4.78
N ARG A 26 59.91 21.76 3.89
CA ARG A 26 60.40 20.38 3.61
C ARG A 26 60.80 19.43 4.77
N GLY A 27 60.15 18.27 4.79
CA GLY A 27 60.83 16.97 4.70
C GLY A 27 60.25 15.81 5.52
N ALA A 28 60.08 14.65 4.86
CA ALA A 28 59.89 13.28 5.37
C ALA A 28 58.45 12.92 5.84
N THR A 29 57.62 12.26 5.02
CA THR A 29 57.57 10.83 4.58
C THR A 29 56.50 10.07 5.36
N GLY A 30 55.55 9.46 4.65
CA GLY A 30 54.67 8.42 5.18
C GLY A 30 53.20 8.72 4.94
N ASP A 31 52.68 8.14 3.84
CA ASP A 31 51.32 7.61 3.68
C ASP A 31 50.20 8.27 4.49
N ASP A 32 49.46 9.18 3.84
CA ASP A 32 48.01 9.08 3.70
C ASP A 32 47.48 10.24 2.86
N CYS A 33 46.31 10.05 2.26
CA CYS A 33 45.56 10.98 1.39
C CYS A 33 45.91 10.90 -0.11
N LEU A 34 45.32 9.92 -0.79
CA LEU A 34 44.47 10.11 -1.98
C LEU A 34 43.79 8.76 -2.28
N ALA A 35 42.48 8.67 -2.03
CA ALA A 35 41.64 7.58 -2.55
C ALA A 35 40.51 8.18 -3.40
N PRO A 36 40.15 7.52 -4.52
CA PRO A 36 39.44 8.12 -5.64
C PRO A 36 37.92 8.20 -5.40
N ALA A 37 37.25 9.00 -6.23
CA ALA A 37 35.79 9.04 -6.34
C ALA A 37 35.21 7.61 -6.43
N PRO A 38 34.10 7.30 -5.74
CA PRO A 38 33.50 5.99 -5.85
C PRO A 38 32.95 5.80 -7.27
N SER A 39 33.45 4.74 -7.90
CA SER A 39 32.97 4.22 -9.16
C SER A 39 31.48 3.95 -9.12
N VAL A 40 30.80 4.23 -10.23
CA VAL A 40 29.45 3.78 -10.55
C VAL A 40 29.36 2.27 -10.31
N ALA A 41 28.69 1.86 -9.23
CA ALA A 41 28.48 0.46 -8.87
C ALA A 41 27.06 0.25 -8.33
N ASP A 42 26.30 -0.51 -9.13
CA ASP A 42 25.26 -1.49 -8.83
C ASP A 42 24.15 -1.19 -7.78
N HIS A 43 22.91 -1.19 -8.27
CA HIS A 43 21.67 -0.91 -7.53
C HIS A 43 21.18 -2.08 -6.65
N THR A 44 22.08 -2.77 -5.92
CA THR A 44 21.76 -4.03 -5.22
C THR A 44 22.03 -4.05 -3.72
N GLN A 45 21.95 -2.91 -3.02
CA GLN A 45 21.96 -2.87 -1.55
C GLN A 45 20.84 -1.99 -0.95
N LYS A 46 19.60 -2.51 -0.93
CA LYS A 46 18.48 -1.93 -0.17
C LYS A 46 17.61 -2.95 0.62
N PRO A 47 18.15 -3.72 1.58
CA PRO A 47 17.28 -4.25 2.65
C PRO A 47 17.65 -3.78 4.06
N ALA A 48 18.92 -3.48 4.34
CA ALA A 48 19.41 -3.33 5.71
C ALA A 48 19.20 -1.93 6.33
N LEU A 49 19.17 -0.86 5.53
CA LEU A 49 18.90 0.50 6.04
C LEU A 49 17.40 0.76 6.32
N ARG A 50 16.50 0.03 5.66
CA ARG A 50 15.03 0.18 5.79
C ARG A 50 14.52 -0.23 7.18
N LYS A 51 15.24 -1.13 7.86
CA LYS A 51 14.86 -1.71 9.16
C LYS A 51 15.22 -0.84 10.37
N ARG A 52 16.11 0.16 10.20
CA ARG A 52 16.61 0.99 11.31
C ARG A 52 15.83 2.29 11.52
N LEU A 53 15.19 2.83 10.48
CA LEU A 53 14.46 4.11 10.55
C LEU A 53 13.02 4.00 11.05
N LEU A 54 12.39 2.82 10.97
CA LEU A 54 10.98 2.59 11.34
C LEU A 54 10.75 2.22 12.82
N SER A 55 11.78 2.26 13.67
CA SER A 55 11.70 1.76 15.06
C SER A 55 11.35 2.82 16.12
N ARG A 56 11.06 4.07 15.73
CA ARG A 56 10.68 5.13 16.68
C ARG A 56 9.64 6.08 16.10
N ARG A 57 8.35 5.82 16.37
CA ARG A 57 7.27 6.80 16.56
C ARG A 57 6.01 6.01 16.97
N GLY A 58 5.34 6.43 18.04
CA GLY A 58 4.13 5.77 18.53
C GLY A 58 3.01 5.86 17.51
N ASP A 59 2.46 4.72 17.11
CA ASP A 59 1.34 4.61 16.17
C ASP A 59 0.05 5.06 16.84
N ALA A 60 -0.20 6.38 16.87
CA ALA A 60 -1.55 6.90 17.07
C ALA A 60 -2.35 6.69 15.78
N ASP A 61 -3.56 6.13 15.86
CA ASP A 61 -4.48 6.04 14.72
C ASP A 61 -4.76 7.47 14.23
N TRP A 62 -4.51 7.75 12.94
CA TRP A 62 -4.77 9.07 12.36
C TRP A 62 -6.25 9.47 12.52
N ARG A 63 -7.17 8.50 12.62
CA ARG A 63 -8.59 8.77 12.87
C ARG A 63 -8.82 9.35 14.25
N ASP A 64 -8.08 8.89 15.26
CA ASP A 64 -8.17 9.45 16.61
C ASP A 64 -7.63 10.87 16.63
N ALA A 65 -6.44 11.09 16.04
CA ALA A 65 -5.88 12.44 15.90
C ALA A 65 -6.80 13.37 15.08
N PHE A 66 -7.52 12.84 14.09
CA PHE A 66 -8.49 13.61 13.30
C PHE A 66 -9.79 13.93 14.07
N ARG A 67 -10.21 13.08 15.00
CA ARG A 67 -11.36 13.31 15.90
C ARG A 67 -11.02 14.32 17.01
N GLN A 68 -9.80 14.19 17.55
CA GLN A 68 -9.26 14.97 18.67
C GLN A 68 -8.70 16.34 18.27
N VAL A 69 -8.99 16.82 17.06
CA VAL A 69 -8.64 18.19 16.65
C VAL A 69 -9.16 19.22 17.66
N GLU A 70 -8.33 20.24 17.94
CA GLU A 70 -8.76 21.38 18.73
C GLU A 70 -9.68 22.27 17.88
N ARG A 71 -10.79 22.70 18.48
CA ARG A 71 -11.85 23.51 17.86
C ARG A 71 -12.15 24.79 18.64
N ASP A 72 -11.59 24.93 19.84
CA ASP A 72 -11.70 26.12 20.66
C ASP A 72 -10.44 27.00 20.49
N PRO A 73 -10.51 28.09 19.71
CA PRO A 73 -9.37 28.98 19.52
C PRO A 73 -9.08 29.83 20.77
N ALA A 74 -10.03 29.97 21.70
CA ALA A 74 -9.81 30.72 22.93
C ALA A 74 -8.84 29.99 23.87
N ARG A 75 -8.85 28.65 23.90
CA ARG A 75 -7.83 27.87 24.63
C ARG A 75 -6.43 28.14 24.13
N LEU A 76 -6.25 28.17 22.82
CA LEU A 76 -4.97 28.50 22.21
C LEU A 76 -4.60 29.96 22.52
N GLY A 77 -5.51 30.91 22.30
CA GLY A 77 -5.27 32.32 22.63
C GLY A 77 -4.90 32.56 24.09
N GLN A 78 -5.51 31.83 25.04
CA GLN A 78 -5.16 31.90 26.46
C GLN A 78 -3.74 31.41 26.72
N SER A 79 -3.33 30.31 26.08
CA SER A 79 -1.95 29.79 26.20
C SER A 79 -0.91 30.74 25.61
N LEU A 80 -1.31 31.59 24.65
CA LEU A 80 -0.50 32.66 24.06
C LEU A 80 -0.55 33.98 24.87
N GLY A 81 -1.23 33.99 26.02
CA GLY A 81 -1.32 35.16 26.89
C GLY A 81 -2.23 36.28 26.39
N HIS A 82 -3.17 35.99 25.49
CA HIS A 82 -4.12 36.99 24.98
C HIS A 82 -5.10 37.44 26.08
N GLY A 83 -5.35 38.76 26.12
CA GLY A 83 -6.33 39.37 27.03
C GLY A 83 -7.78 39.08 26.62
N SER A 84 -8.74 39.40 27.49
CA SER A 84 -10.16 39.11 27.27
C SER A 84 -10.74 39.71 25.99
N GLU A 85 -10.32 40.92 25.61
CA GLU A 85 -10.76 41.58 24.37
C GLU A 85 -10.27 40.82 23.12
N GLN A 86 -9.00 40.43 23.11
CA GLN A 86 -8.40 39.66 22.01
C GLN A 86 -9.05 38.28 21.86
N LEU A 87 -9.32 37.60 22.98
CA LEU A 87 -10.02 36.32 22.98
C LEU A 87 -11.45 36.44 22.42
N SER A 88 -12.15 37.54 22.74
CA SER A 88 -13.47 37.83 22.16
C SER A 88 -13.38 38.00 20.64
N SER A 89 -12.44 38.80 20.14
CA SER A 89 -12.32 39.02 18.70
C SER A 89 -11.86 37.77 17.93
N ILE A 90 -11.05 36.90 18.57
CA ILE A 90 -10.70 35.58 18.02
C ILE A 90 -11.95 34.69 17.93
N ALA A 91 -12.82 34.71 18.94
CA ALA A 91 -14.06 33.95 18.93
C ALA A 91 -15.02 34.45 17.82
N ASP A 92 -15.17 35.76 17.65
CA ASP A 92 -15.99 36.35 16.59
C ASP A 92 -15.49 35.92 15.19
N ALA A 93 -14.16 35.94 14.98
CA ALA A 93 -13.56 35.49 13.72
C ALA A 93 -13.70 33.97 13.49
N ALA A 94 -13.77 33.18 14.57
CA ALA A 94 -14.00 31.75 14.52
C ALA A 94 -15.46 31.38 14.25
N GLU A 95 -16.41 32.23 14.62
CA GLU A 95 -17.83 32.07 14.25
C GLU A 95 -18.01 32.22 12.74
N ALA A 96 -17.35 33.22 12.14
CA ALA A 96 -17.40 33.44 10.69
C ALA A 96 -16.68 32.35 9.86
N PHE A 97 -15.60 31.78 10.38
CA PHE A 97 -14.92 30.64 9.77
C PHE A 97 -14.34 29.73 10.86
N PRO A 98 -14.87 28.51 11.05
CA PRO A 98 -14.54 27.67 12.19
C PRO A 98 -13.04 27.43 12.36
N PHE A 99 -12.57 27.48 13.60
CA PHE A 99 -11.23 27.05 13.96
C PHE A 99 -11.15 25.52 14.01
N ARG A 100 -10.08 24.97 13.44
CA ARG A 100 -9.78 23.55 13.52
C ARG A 100 -8.29 23.34 13.34
N VAL A 101 -7.63 22.64 14.26
CA VAL A 101 -6.22 22.28 14.14
C VAL A 101 -5.90 20.91 14.75
N THR A 102 -4.96 20.18 14.16
CA THR A 102 -4.44 18.93 14.73
C THR A 102 -3.36 19.23 15.77
N GLU A 103 -3.21 18.36 16.77
CA GLU A 103 -2.12 18.46 17.73
C GLU A 103 -0.74 18.46 17.04
N HIS A 104 -0.57 17.63 16.01
CA HIS A 104 0.67 17.58 15.23
C HIS A 104 1.01 18.95 14.64
N TYR A 105 0.08 19.60 13.95
CA TYR A 105 0.38 20.88 13.29
C TYR A 105 0.58 22.00 14.31
N LEU A 106 -0.18 21.97 15.42
CA LEU A 106 0.00 22.92 16.52
C LEU A 106 1.40 22.78 17.16
N SER A 107 1.95 21.57 17.25
CA SER A 107 3.29 21.34 17.80
C SER A 107 4.44 21.96 16.99
N LEU A 108 4.17 22.44 15.76
CA LEU A 108 5.14 23.14 14.92
C LEU A 108 5.24 24.64 15.22
N ALA A 109 4.26 25.18 15.95
CA ALA A 109 4.21 26.58 16.34
C ALA A 109 5.13 26.86 17.52
N ASP A 110 5.75 28.04 17.51
CA ASP A 110 6.33 28.65 18.70
C ASP A 110 5.27 29.53 19.39
N PRO A 111 4.70 29.10 20.52
CA PRO A 111 3.66 29.87 21.22
C PRO A 111 4.19 31.14 21.89
N THR A 112 5.52 31.31 21.97
CA THR A 112 6.13 32.51 22.55
C THR A 112 6.35 33.61 21.52
N ASP A 113 6.25 33.27 20.23
CA ASP A 113 6.42 34.18 19.12
C ASP A 113 5.04 34.67 18.61
N PRO A 114 4.66 35.93 18.87
CA PRO A 114 3.38 36.47 18.39
C PRO A 114 3.32 36.58 16.86
N ASP A 115 4.47 36.52 16.19
CA ASP A 115 4.62 36.56 14.75
C ASP A 115 4.82 35.17 14.14
N ASP A 116 4.61 34.09 14.91
CA ASP A 116 4.85 32.73 14.46
C ASP A 116 4.10 32.40 13.15
N PRO A 117 4.82 31.93 12.10
CA PRO A 117 4.26 31.69 10.78
C PRO A 117 3.30 30.49 10.72
N ILE A 118 3.35 29.59 11.70
CA ILE A 118 2.40 28.47 11.82
C ILE A 118 1.10 28.98 12.46
N LEU A 119 1.17 29.74 13.56
CA LEU A 119 0.02 30.35 14.23
C LEU A 119 -0.74 31.27 13.29
N LYS A 120 -0.04 32.11 12.52
CA LYS A 120 -0.67 32.97 11.49
C LYS A 120 -1.56 32.17 10.54
N GLN A 121 -1.16 30.96 10.16
CA GLN A 121 -1.94 30.13 9.23
C GLN A 121 -3.18 29.45 9.86
N ILE A 122 -3.32 29.41 11.20
CA ILE A 122 -4.39 28.66 11.89
C ILE A 122 -5.22 29.48 12.87
N LEU A 123 -4.64 30.48 13.54
CA LEU A 123 -5.31 31.24 14.59
C LEU A 123 -6.23 32.28 13.94
N PRO A 124 -7.53 32.30 14.28
CA PRO A 124 -8.45 33.29 13.74
C PRO A 124 -7.99 34.71 14.05
N ASN A 125 -8.07 35.59 13.05
CA ASN A 125 -7.66 36.98 13.18
C ASN A 125 -8.86 37.93 13.04
N PRO A 126 -9.00 38.98 13.86
CA PRO A 126 -10.09 39.96 13.72
C PRO A 126 -10.12 40.66 12.35
N LEU A 127 -8.97 40.78 11.68
CA LEU A 127 -8.87 41.32 10.32
C LEU A 127 -9.64 40.50 9.28
N GLU A 128 -10.03 39.26 9.61
CA GLU A 128 -10.86 38.43 8.75
C GLU A 128 -12.32 38.92 8.67
N LEU A 129 -12.77 39.66 9.68
CA LEU A 129 -14.11 40.25 9.75
C LEU A 129 -14.17 41.62 9.09
N ALA A 130 -13.02 42.19 8.71
CA ALA A 130 -12.97 43.49 8.05
C ALA A 130 -13.75 43.47 6.73
N ALA A 131 -14.33 44.62 6.38
CA ALA A 131 -14.99 44.79 5.10
C ALA A 131 -14.00 44.44 3.96
N PRO A 132 -14.39 43.59 2.99
CA PRO A 132 -13.48 43.14 1.95
C PRO A 132 -12.98 44.33 1.12
N PRO A 133 -11.65 44.46 0.93
CA PRO A 133 -11.11 45.47 0.03
C PRO A 133 -11.62 45.28 -1.40
N LYS A 134 -11.49 46.33 -2.22
CA LYS A 134 -11.91 46.27 -3.63
C LYS A 134 -11.24 45.09 -4.36
N GLY A 135 -12.06 44.26 -5.01
CA GLY A 135 -11.61 43.09 -5.77
C GLY A 135 -11.55 41.80 -4.96
N TYR A 136 -11.88 41.84 -3.67
CA TYR A 136 -12.12 40.66 -2.84
C TYR A 136 -13.59 40.23 -2.90
N ARG A 137 -13.84 38.94 -3.10
CA ARG A 137 -15.19 38.35 -3.26
C ARG A 137 -15.27 36.97 -2.66
N ASP A 138 -16.45 36.36 -2.63
CA ASP A 138 -16.63 35.05 -2.00
C ASP A 138 -16.07 33.90 -2.86
N ASP A 139 -16.23 33.99 -4.19
CA ASP A 139 -15.59 33.12 -5.18
C ASP A 139 -14.57 33.90 -6.03
N ALA A 140 -13.31 33.91 -5.59
CA ALA A 140 -12.24 34.63 -6.30
C ALA A 140 -11.82 33.93 -7.61
N VAL A 141 -11.90 32.60 -7.65
CA VAL A 141 -11.30 31.76 -8.70
C VAL A 141 -12.32 31.19 -9.69
N GLY A 142 -13.59 31.59 -9.57
CA GLY A 142 -14.67 31.21 -10.47
C GLY A 142 -15.07 29.74 -10.37
N ASP A 143 -14.86 29.10 -9.22
CA ASP A 143 -15.23 27.69 -9.01
C ASP A 143 -16.77 27.51 -9.06
N LEU A 144 -17.56 28.55 -8.76
CA LEU A 144 -19.02 28.56 -8.75
C LEU A 144 -19.64 29.26 -9.97
N SER A 145 -18.82 29.71 -10.93
CA SER A 145 -19.35 30.28 -12.18
C SER A 145 -20.19 29.22 -12.91
N PRO A 146 -21.38 29.55 -13.44
CA PRO A 146 -22.20 28.60 -14.21
C PRO A 146 -21.46 27.95 -15.39
N THR A 147 -20.48 28.64 -15.96
CA THR A 147 -19.64 28.11 -17.05
C THR A 147 -18.61 27.08 -16.58
N ASN A 148 -18.28 27.10 -15.30
CA ASN A 148 -17.20 26.32 -14.70
C ASN A 148 -17.72 25.23 -13.75
N HIS A 149 -19.01 25.24 -13.42
CA HIS A 149 -19.65 24.31 -12.49
C HIS A 149 -20.79 23.51 -13.19
N PRO A 150 -20.44 22.60 -14.13
CA PRO A 150 -21.42 21.90 -14.97
C PRO A 150 -22.24 20.83 -14.22
N ALA A 151 -21.81 20.40 -13.04
CA ALA A 151 -22.54 19.50 -12.16
C ALA A 151 -22.18 19.78 -10.70
N PRO A 152 -23.04 19.43 -9.73
CA PRO A 152 -22.74 19.57 -8.30
C PRO A 152 -21.40 18.94 -7.93
N GLY A 153 -20.51 19.75 -7.33
CA GLY A 153 -19.18 19.29 -6.92
C GLY A 153 -18.18 19.06 -8.05
N LEU A 154 -18.51 19.42 -9.29
CA LEU A 154 -17.61 19.35 -10.45
C LEU A 154 -17.20 20.76 -10.88
N VAL A 155 -15.90 21.02 -10.88
CA VAL A 155 -15.31 22.27 -11.38
C VAL A 155 -14.52 21.96 -12.66
N HIS A 156 -14.98 22.47 -13.80
CA HIS A 156 -14.36 22.31 -15.10
C HIS A 156 -14.02 23.68 -15.72
N LYS A 157 -12.90 24.27 -15.26
CA LYS A 157 -12.43 25.60 -15.71
C LYS A 157 -11.53 25.56 -16.93
N TYR A 158 -10.82 24.45 -17.12
CA TYR A 158 -9.70 24.38 -18.05
C TYR A 158 -9.76 23.13 -18.90
N PRO A 159 -9.38 23.20 -20.18
CA PRO A 159 -9.35 22.04 -21.05
C PRO A 159 -8.48 20.91 -20.50
N GLY A 160 -8.88 19.67 -20.80
CA GLY A 160 -8.07 18.49 -20.50
C GLY A 160 -8.21 17.94 -19.09
N ARG A 161 -8.86 18.66 -18.17
CA ARG A 161 -8.96 18.27 -16.76
C ARG A 161 -10.18 18.84 -16.05
N ALA A 162 -10.74 18.07 -15.12
CA ALA A 162 -11.79 18.54 -14.23
C ALA A 162 -11.45 18.26 -12.76
N LEU A 163 -12.00 19.04 -11.84
CA LEU A 163 -11.79 18.93 -10.40
C LEU A 163 -13.08 18.48 -9.73
N LEU A 164 -12.99 17.42 -8.92
CA LEU A 164 -14.04 16.94 -8.05
C LEU A 164 -13.85 17.50 -6.64
N VAL A 165 -14.85 18.21 -6.15
CA VAL A 165 -14.97 18.65 -4.76
C VAL A 165 -15.57 17.51 -3.96
N THR A 166 -14.71 16.77 -3.27
CA THR A 166 -15.05 15.48 -2.67
C THR A 166 -15.63 15.56 -1.25
N THR A 167 -15.36 16.65 -0.54
CA THR A 167 -15.70 16.85 0.88
C THR A 167 -15.49 18.32 1.26
N GLY A 168 -16.22 18.82 2.26
CA GLY A 168 -15.91 20.10 2.93
C GLY A 168 -14.99 19.97 4.14
N THR A 169 -14.55 18.75 4.46
CA THR A 169 -13.82 18.47 5.71
C THR A 169 -12.31 18.65 5.52
N CYS A 170 -11.67 19.41 6.42
CA CYS A 170 -10.21 19.58 6.51
C CYS A 170 -9.68 19.19 7.90
N ALA A 171 -8.49 18.61 8.04
CA ALA A 171 -7.86 18.41 9.36
C ALA A 171 -7.46 19.73 10.04
N VAL A 172 -7.13 20.74 9.23
CA VAL A 172 -6.81 22.11 9.65
C VAL A 172 -7.57 23.10 8.76
N ASN A 173 -8.23 24.09 9.37
CA ASN A 173 -8.87 25.18 8.64
C ASN A 173 -7.85 26.32 8.45
N CYS A 174 -7.21 26.33 7.28
CA CYS A 174 -6.19 27.32 6.93
C CYS A 174 -6.84 28.72 6.85
N ARG A 175 -6.32 29.72 7.58
CA ARG A 175 -6.92 31.08 7.59
C ARG A 175 -6.82 31.82 6.25
N PHE A 176 -5.97 31.35 5.35
CA PHE A 176 -5.83 31.81 3.97
C PHE A 176 -6.63 30.97 2.94
N CYS A 177 -7.54 30.09 3.38
CA CYS A 177 -8.26 29.18 2.50
C CYS A 177 -9.15 29.92 1.49
N PHE A 178 -8.87 29.77 0.18
CA PHE A 178 -9.68 30.38 -0.88
C PHE A 178 -11.08 29.74 -1.03
N ARG A 179 -11.31 28.54 -0.48
CA ARG A 179 -12.62 27.87 -0.47
C ARG A 179 -13.39 28.02 0.84
N ARG A 180 -12.99 28.95 1.71
CA ARG A 180 -13.67 29.18 3.00
C ARG A 180 -15.16 29.53 2.86
N ASN A 181 -15.57 30.09 1.72
CA ASN A 181 -16.96 30.47 1.42
C ASN A 181 -17.65 29.52 0.41
N TYR A 182 -17.09 28.33 0.15
CA TYR A 182 -17.67 27.38 -0.80
C TYR A 182 -18.93 26.70 -0.20
N PRO A 183 -20.02 26.52 -0.96
CA PRO A 183 -21.28 25.95 -0.48
C PRO A 183 -21.21 24.41 -0.37
N TYR A 184 -20.46 23.91 0.62
CA TYR A 184 -20.27 22.46 0.80
C TYR A 184 -21.54 21.69 1.15
N ASP A 185 -22.61 22.36 1.60
CA ASP A 185 -23.88 21.70 1.92
C ASP A 185 -24.54 21.04 0.70
N GLU A 186 -24.25 21.52 -0.51
CA GLU A 186 -24.72 20.92 -1.77
C GLU A 186 -24.16 19.50 -2.02
N LEU A 187 -23.13 19.08 -1.28
CA LEU A 187 -22.50 17.76 -1.39
C LEU A 187 -23.10 16.73 -0.42
N ARG A 188 -24.04 17.11 0.44
CA ARG A 188 -24.54 16.30 1.57
C ARG A 188 -25.64 15.31 1.17
N ASP A 189 -26.29 15.52 0.05
CA ASP A 189 -27.32 14.61 -0.45
C ASP A 189 -26.65 13.33 -0.99
N SER A 190 -27.19 12.16 -0.60
CA SER A 190 -26.79 10.80 -1.02
C SER A 190 -26.14 10.77 -2.40
N GLY A 191 -25.09 9.94 -2.64
CA GLY A 191 -24.12 9.95 -3.76
C GLY A 191 -24.52 10.26 -5.22
N ALA A 192 -25.76 10.57 -5.54
CA ALA A 192 -26.24 11.16 -6.79
C ALA A 192 -25.46 12.40 -7.28
N PRO A 193 -25.02 13.36 -6.43
CA PRO A 193 -24.15 14.46 -6.90
C PRO A 193 -22.84 13.96 -7.52
N LEU A 194 -22.22 12.94 -6.92
CA LEU A 194 -20.99 12.35 -7.42
C LEU A 194 -21.21 11.61 -8.74
N GLU A 195 -22.29 10.84 -8.86
CA GLU A 195 -22.62 10.15 -10.11
C GLU A 195 -22.87 11.15 -11.25
N ALA A 196 -23.59 12.25 -10.99
CA ALA A 196 -23.81 13.30 -11.98
C ALA A 196 -22.49 13.95 -12.44
N ALA A 197 -21.58 14.23 -11.50
CA ALA A 197 -20.26 14.75 -11.82
C ALA A 197 -19.43 13.76 -12.66
N LEU A 198 -19.42 12.47 -12.30
CA LEU A 198 -18.71 11.44 -13.06
C LEU A 198 -19.31 11.22 -14.44
N GLN A 199 -20.63 11.36 -14.60
CA GLN A 199 -21.30 11.28 -15.89
C GLN A 199 -20.85 12.42 -16.81
N VAL A 200 -20.78 13.67 -16.32
CA VAL A 200 -20.23 14.79 -17.12
C VAL A 200 -18.79 14.51 -17.56
N VAL A 201 -17.97 13.90 -16.70
CA VAL A 201 -16.59 13.50 -17.07
C VAL A 201 -16.59 12.38 -18.11
N ALA A 202 -17.51 11.42 -18.02
CA ALA A 202 -17.66 10.33 -18.96
C ALA A 202 -18.15 10.80 -20.34
N ASP A 203 -19.00 11.82 -20.38
CA ASP A 203 -19.58 12.37 -21.61
C ASP A 203 -18.61 13.32 -22.35
N ASP A 204 -17.57 13.83 -21.68
CA ASP A 204 -16.57 14.71 -22.28
C ASP A 204 -15.21 13.99 -22.45
N PRO A 205 -14.92 13.45 -23.66
CA PRO A 205 -13.67 12.74 -23.94
C PRO A 205 -12.43 13.65 -23.91
N SER A 206 -12.59 14.97 -23.86
CA SER A 206 -11.46 15.90 -23.73
C SER A 206 -10.82 15.84 -22.34
N ILE A 207 -11.54 15.36 -21.31
CA ILE A 207 -11.08 15.30 -19.93
C ILE A 207 -10.17 14.08 -19.72
N ALA A 208 -8.86 14.29 -19.78
CA ALA A 208 -7.87 13.22 -19.59
C ALA A 208 -7.35 13.12 -18.15
N GLU A 209 -7.69 14.08 -17.28
CA GLU A 209 -7.24 14.14 -15.89
C GLU A 209 -8.39 14.54 -14.96
N VAL A 210 -8.55 13.81 -13.85
CA VAL A 210 -9.47 14.19 -12.76
C VAL A 210 -8.64 14.60 -11.54
N ILE A 211 -9.02 15.71 -10.91
CA ILE A 211 -8.37 16.25 -9.72
C ILE A 211 -9.29 16.08 -8.51
N LEU A 212 -8.88 15.33 -7.49
CA LEU A 212 -9.58 15.27 -6.21
C LEU A 212 -9.17 16.45 -5.35
N SER A 213 -10.14 17.21 -4.89
CA SER A 213 -9.95 18.37 -4.02
C SER A 213 -11.21 18.64 -3.18
N GLY A 214 -11.37 19.87 -2.70
CA GLY A 214 -12.49 20.31 -1.86
C GLY A 214 -11.95 20.98 -0.61
N GLY A 215 -12.34 20.46 0.55
CA GLY A 215 -11.61 20.63 1.81
C GLY A 215 -10.28 19.88 1.72
N ASP A 216 -10.25 18.64 2.20
CA ASP A 216 -9.13 17.73 1.94
C ASP A 216 -9.63 16.33 1.53
N PRO A 217 -9.36 15.84 0.31
CA PRO A 217 -9.84 14.54 -0.15
C PRO A 217 -9.32 13.38 0.69
N LEU A 218 -8.15 13.55 1.34
CA LEU A 218 -7.61 12.54 2.24
C LEU A 218 -8.30 12.53 3.62
N SER A 219 -9.30 13.38 3.87
CA SER A 219 -10.20 13.19 5.01
C SER A 219 -11.18 12.03 4.83
N LEU A 220 -11.40 11.58 3.59
CA LEU A 220 -12.22 10.42 3.28
C LEU A 220 -11.56 9.13 3.78
N THR A 221 -12.39 8.12 4.04
CA THR A 221 -11.90 6.78 4.37
C THR A 221 -11.20 6.14 3.18
N ASP A 222 -10.28 5.21 3.44
CA ASP A 222 -9.59 4.48 2.36
C ASP A 222 -10.57 3.74 1.44
N ALA A 223 -11.68 3.23 1.98
CA ALA A 223 -12.75 2.59 1.20
C ALA A 223 -13.47 3.59 0.27
N ALA A 224 -13.81 4.78 0.77
CA ALA A 224 -14.45 5.81 -0.04
C ALA A 224 -13.52 6.33 -1.14
N LEU A 225 -12.24 6.55 -0.83
CA LEU A 225 -11.22 6.91 -1.82
C LEU A 225 -11.02 5.80 -2.86
N GLY A 226 -10.90 4.55 -2.42
CA GLY A 226 -10.75 3.40 -3.33
C GLY A 226 -11.94 3.28 -4.28
N SER A 227 -13.17 3.38 -3.77
CA SER A 227 -14.39 3.38 -4.59
C SER A 227 -14.38 4.52 -5.62
N LEU A 228 -14.04 5.74 -5.20
CA LEU A 228 -13.95 6.90 -6.09
C LEU A 228 -12.89 6.72 -7.18
N VAL A 229 -11.70 6.23 -6.81
CA VAL A 229 -10.60 5.92 -7.74
C VAL A 229 -11.04 4.86 -8.75
N THR A 230 -11.71 3.78 -8.30
CA THR A 230 -12.25 2.73 -9.18
C THR A 230 -13.26 3.29 -10.17
N LYS A 231 -14.20 4.13 -9.72
CA LYS A 231 -15.20 4.77 -10.60
C LYS A 231 -14.54 5.66 -11.66
N ILE A 232 -13.60 6.51 -11.26
CA ILE A 232 -12.84 7.36 -12.20
C ILE A 232 -12.04 6.50 -13.18
N ALA A 233 -11.41 5.42 -12.70
CA ALA A 233 -10.66 4.49 -13.55
C ALA A 233 -11.56 3.74 -14.54
N GLY A 234 -12.85 3.60 -14.26
CA GLY A 234 -13.86 3.06 -15.16
C GLY A 234 -14.10 3.92 -16.41
N ILE A 235 -13.75 5.21 -16.39
CA ILE A 235 -13.94 6.14 -17.52
C ILE A 235 -12.74 6.04 -18.48
N PRO A 236 -12.84 5.37 -19.65
CA PRO A 236 -11.67 4.91 -20.40
C PRO A 236 -10.66 6.00 -20.83
N HIS A 237 -11.14 7.19 -21.22
CA HIS A 237 -10.31 8.30 -21.67
C HIS A 237 -9.59 9.06 -20.54
N VAL A 238 -10.02 8.90 -19.29
CA VAL A 238 -9.32 9.47 -18.13
C VAL A 238 -8.05 8.66 -17.88
N ARG A 239 -6.90 9.35 -17.85
CA ARG A 239 -5.56 8.74 -17.73
C ARG A 239 -4.86 9.07 -16.43
N ARG A 240 -5.16 10.23 -15.85
CA ARG A 240 -4.47 10.76 -14.68
C ARG A 240 -5.46 11.06 -13.56
N LEU A 241 -5.03 10.75 -12.34
CA LEU A 241 -5.67 11.20 -11.12
C LEU A 241 -4.69 12.11 -10.38
N ARG A 242 -5.13 13.30 -10.01
CA ARG A 242 -4.33 14.20 -9.18
C ARG A 242 -5.03 14.42 -7.85
N VAL A 243 -4.34 14.24 -6.74
CA VAL A 243 -4.91 14.42 -5.39
C VAL A 243 -4.29 15.66 -4.77
N HIS A 244 -5.10 16.70 -4.54
CA HIS A 244 -4.67 17.90 -3.83
C HIS A 244 -4.97 17.73 -2.34
N THR A 245 -3.94 17.65 -1.50
CA THR A 245 -4.10 17.36 -0.07
C THR A 245 -3.07 18.09 0.77
N ARG A 246 -3.47 18.59 1.93
CA ARG A 246 -2.56 19.14 2.93
C ARG A 246 -2.27 18.14 4.05
N MET A 247 -2.91 16.96 4.06
CA MET A 247 -2.73 15.94 5.11
C MET A 247 -1.27 15.56 5.39
N PRO A 248 -0.35 15.43 4.41
CA PRO A 248 1.04 15.13 4.73
C PRO A 248 1.70 16.20 5.61
N VAL A 249 1.23 17.44 5.51
CA VAL A 249 1.72 18.58 6.30
C VAL A 249 1.07 18.61 7.69
N VAL A 250 -0.25 18.43 7.75
CA VAL A 250 -1.04 18.70 8.97
C VAL A 250 -1.38 17.45 9.78
N LEU A 251 -1.37 16.29 9.15
CA LEU A 251 -1.65 14.99 9.77
C LEU A 251 -0.88 13.88 9.02
N PRO A 252 0.47 13.85 9.09
CA PRO A 252 1.29 12.90 8.34
C PRO A 252 0.91 11.43 8.55
N GLN A 253 0.37 11.09 9.74
CA GLN A 253 -0.11 9.75 10.10
C GLN A 253 -1.22 9.24 9.16
N ARG A 254 -1.90 10.14 8.43
CA ARG A 254 -2.91 9.78 7.44
C ARG A 254 -2.32 8.95 6.29
N VAL A 255 -1.03 9.11 5.99
CA VAL A 255 -0.35 8.40 4.90
C VAL A 255 0.05 7.00 5.36
N THR A 256 -0.95 6.11 5.35
CA THR A 256 -0.82 4.69 5.70
C THR A 256 -0.63 3.84 4.44
N GLU A 257 -0.16 2.60 4.60
CA GLU A 257 -0.10 1.65 3.48
C GLU A 257 -1.47 1.42 2.84
N SER A 258 -2.55 1.37 3.62
CA SER A 258 -3.92 1.21 3.12
C SER A 258 -4.36 2.39 2.24
N LEU A 259 -3.95 3.61 2.56
CA LEU A 259 -4.19 4.77 1.71
C LEU A 259 -3.43 4.66 0.38
N LEU A 260 -2.14 4.33 0.45
CA LEU A 260 -1.31 4.18 -0.75
C LEU A 260 -1.91 3.15 -1.70
N LEU A 261 -2.47 2.07 -1.16
CA LEU A 261 -3.19 1.06 -1.93
C LEU A 261 -4.51 1.59 -2.50
N ALA A 262 -5.33 2.29 -1.71
CA ALA A 262 -6.59 2.84 -2.16
C ALA A 262 -6.41 3.81 -3.35
N LEU A 263 -5.35 4.61 -3.34
CA LEU A 263 -5.02 5.52 -4.44
C LEU A 263 -4.34 4.78 -5.61
N GLY A 264 -3.42 3.86 -5.33
CA GLY A 264 -2.53 3.25 -6.33
C GLY A 264 -3.05 1.99 -7.02
N SER A 265 -4.19 1.42 -6.59
CA SER A 265 -4.70 0.15 -7.12
C SER A 265 -5.57 0.32 -8.38
N SER A 266 -5.13 1.14 -9.35
CA SER A 266 -5.85 1.36 -10.60
C SER A 266 -4.90 1.61 -11.79
N ARG A 267 -5.48 1.68 -13.00
CA ARG A 267 -4.72 2.03 -14.22
C ARG A 267 -4.33 3.52 -14.32
N LEU A 268 -4.83 4.36 -13.41
CA LEU A 268 -4.60 5.80 -13.46
C LEU A 268 -3.18 6.13 -13.02
N SER A 269 -2.52 7.06 -13.72
CA SER A 269 -1.29 7.66 -13.22
C SER A 269 -1.64 8.66 -12.12
N VAL A 270 -1.29 8.33 -10.88
CA VAL A 270 -1.64 9.13 -9.70
C VAL A 270 -0.54 10.12 -9.33
N TRP A 271 -0.91 11.37 -9.10
CA TRP A 271 -0.03 12.47 -8.70
C TRP A 271 -0.54 13.10 -7.41
N ILE A 272 0.35 13.39 -6.46
CA ILE A 272 0.01 14.04 -5.20
C ILE A 272 0.48 15.49 -5.25
N VAL A 273 -0.39 16.44 -4.91
CA VAL A 273 -0.04 17.85 -4.74
C VAL A 273 -0.25 18.23 -3.28
N THR A 274 0.85 18.46 -2.58
CA THR A 274 0.91 18.88 -1.18
C THR A 274 0.82 20.41 -1.04
N HIS A 275 0.71 20.91 0.19
CA HIS A 275 0.51 22.34 0.46
C HIS A 275 1.33 22.86 1.66
N PHE A 276 2.65 22.69 1.61
CA PHE A 276 3.63 23.37 2.45
C PHE A 276 3.77 24.85 2.08
N ASN A 277 3.84 25.73 3.09
CA ASN A 277 4.04 27.18 2.94
C ASN A 277 5.26 27.70 3.70
N HIS A 278 5.79 26.97 4.68
CA HIS A 278 6.91 27.43 5.51
C HIS A 278 7.90 26.30 5.80
N PRO A 279 9.23 26.54 5.89
CA PRO A 279 10.22 25.50 6.18
C PRO A 279 9.97 24.73 7.48
N ARG A 280 9.37 25.36 8.51
CA ARG A 280 8.99 24.67 9.77
C ARG A 280 7.99 23.53 9.54
N GLU A 281 7.23 23.57 8.45
CA GLU A 281 6.28 22.54 8.08
C GLU A 281 6.96 21.30 7.48
N LEU A 282 8.24 21.40 7.06
CA LEU A 282 9.06 20.27 6.60
C LEU A 282 9.51 19.36 7.76
N ALA A 283 8.60 19.09 8.68
CA ALA A 283 8.82 18.19 9.79
C ALA A 283 9.17 16.79 9.27
N PRO A 284 10.05 16.03 9.94
CA PRO A 284 10.48 14.72 9.44
C PRO A 284 9.32 13.77 9.12
N ALA A 285 8.25 13.77 9.92
CA ALA A 285 7.06 12.95 9.66
C ALA A 285 6.33 13.35 8.37
N ALA A 286 6.28 14.65 8.06
CA ALA A 286 5.66 15.16 6.84
C ALA A 286 6.47 14.76 5.60
N ILE A 287 7.80 14.87 5.68
CA ILE A 287 8.70 14.42 4.62
C ILE A 287 8.63 12.91 4.42
N ASP A 288 8.56 12.13 5.50
CA ASP A 288 8.41 10.67 5.42
C ASP A 288 7.07 10.27 4.78
N ALA A 289 5.98 10.98 5.10
CA ALA A 289 4.67 10.80 4.48
C ALA A 289 4.72 11.10 2.96
N CYS A 290 5.40 12.18 2.55
CA CYS A 290 5.61 12.47 1.13
C CYS A 290 6.48 11.40 0.45
N ARG A 291 7.55 10.94 1.10
CA ARG A 291 8.41 9.88 0.58
C ARG A 291 7.63 8.58 0.37
N ALA A 292 6.69 8.26 1.25
CA ALA A 292 5.84 7.07 1.11
C ALA A 292 4.98 7.10 -0.17
N PHE A 293 4.46 8.27 -0.58
CA PHE A 293 3.79 8.41 -1.88
C PHE A 293 4.75 8.18 -3.05
N SER A 294 5.93 8.81 -3.03
CA SER A 294 6.95 8.62 -4.07
C SER A 294 7.41 7.17 -4.18
N GLU A 295 7.61 6.48 -3.05
CA GLU A 295 7.96 5.04 -3.01
C GLU A 295 6.83 4.14 -3.55
N ALA A 296 5.57 4.58 -3.45
CA ALA A 296 4.42 3.92 -4.05
C ALA A 296 4.24 4.25 -5.54
N GLY A 297 5.18 4.98 -6.16
CA GLY A 297 5.13 5.36 -7.57
C GLY A 297 4.24 6.57 -7.88
N MET A 298 3.87 7.36 -6.86
CA MET A 298 3.05 8.57 -7.01
C MET A 298 3.93 9.81 -6.85
N PRO A 299 4.26 10.54 -7.95
CA PRO A 299 5.09 11.72 -7.84
C PRO A 299 4.43 12.78 -6.95
N VAL A 300 5.25 13.43 -6.12
CA VAL A 300 4.79 14.45 -5.17
C VAL A 300 5.24 15.83 -5.62
N LEU A 301 4.25 16.71 -5.77
CA LEU A 301 4.41 18.12 -6.06
C LEU A 301 4.03 18.93 -4.82
N ASN A 302 4.48 20.17 -4.75
CA ASN A 302 4.04 21.13 -3.74
C ASN A 302 3.53 22.42 -4.37
N GLN A 303 2.34 22.85 -3.97
CA GLN A 303 1.85 24.20 -4.22
C GLN A 303 1.93 24.99 -2.90
N SER A 304 2.51 26.18 -2.93
CA SER A 304 2.52 27.13 -1.82
C SER A 304 1.69 28.36 -2.21
N VAL A 305 1.26 29.13 -1.23
CA VAL A 305 0.71 30.48 -1.41
C VAL A 305 1.72 31.47 -0.84
N LEU A 306 1.97 32.57 -1.55
CA LEU A 306 2.74 33.69 -1.05
C LEU A 306 1.89 34.46 -0.04
N LEU A 307 2.29 34.42 1.22
CA LEU A 307 1.52 34.87 2.38
C LEU A 307 2.35 35.86 3.20
N LYS A 308 1.79 37.06 3.39
CA LYS A 308 2.41 38.11 4.18
C LYS A 308 2.65 37.66 5.62
N GLY A 309 3.87 37.88 6.12
CA GLY A 309 4.30 37.51 7.46
C GLY A 309 4.45 36.01 7.68
N VAL A 310 4.43 35.19 6.62
CA VAL A 310 4.62 33.73 6.69
C VAL A 310 5.79 33.32 5.80
N ASN A 311 5.75 33.63 4.51
CA ASN A 311 6.78 33.24 3.55
C ASN A 311 7.07 34.31 2.49
N ASP A 312 6.76 35.56 2.79
CA ASP A 312 7.06 36.75 1.99
C ASP A 312 8.51 37.23 2.15
N ASP A 313 9.44 36.28 2.23
CA ASP A 313 10.87 36.48 2.46
C ASP A 313 11.68 35.50 1.59
N VAL A 314 12.75 35.98 0.96
CA VAL A 314 13.49 35.16 -0.02
C VAL A 314 14.29 34.05 0.66
N GLU A 315 14.83 34.27 1.85
CA GLU A 315 15.53 33.27 2.65
C GLU A 315 14.57 32.16 3.08
N VAL A 316 13.36 32.52 3.54
CA VAL A 316 12.30 31.56 3.89
C VAL A 316 11.88 30.72 2.69
N LEU A 317 11.61 31.36 1.54
CA LEU A 317 11.25 30.65 0.30
C LEU A 317 12.39 29.77 -0.21
N THR A 318 13.65 30.22 -0.10
CA THR A 318 14.83 29.43 -0.47
C THR A 318 14.90 28.16 0.37
N ALA A 319 14.81 28.31 1.69
CA ALA A 319 14.84 27.17 2.62
C ALA A 319 13.69 26.19 2.38
N LEU A 320 12.49 26.69 2.07
CA LEU A 320 11.33 25.85 1.76
C LEU A 320 11.57 25.07 0.46
N CYS A 321 11.99 25.75 -0.61
CA CYS A 321 12.14 25.14 -1.93
C CYS A 321 13.25 24.09 -1.94
N GLU A 322 14.42 24.39 -1.35
CA GLU A 322 15.52 23.43 -1.25
C GLU A 322 15.13 22.25 -0.35
N GLY A 323 14.51 22.50 0.81
CA GLY A 323 14.06 21.44 1.70
C GLY A 323 12.98 20.52 1.10
N LEU A 324 12.10 21.06 0.25
CA LEU A 324 11.16 20.26 -0.53
C LEU A 324 11.89 19.33 -1.51
N VAL A 325 12.86 19.86 -2.27
CA VAL A 325 13.64 19.08 -3.24
C VAL A 325 14.46 17.99 -2.55
N ASP A 326 15.10 18.30 -1.42
CA ASP A 326 15.80 17.33 -0.57
C ASP A 326 14.87 16.21 -0.06
N GLY A 327 13.60 16.55 0.19
CA GLY A 327 12.53 15.63 0.53
C GLY A 327 12.00 14.79 -0.65
N GLY A 328 12.48 15.02 -1.88
CA GLY A 328 11.97 14.39 -3.09
C GLY A 328 10.61 14.94 -3.56
N ILE A 329 10.27 16.16 -3.14
CA ILE A 329 9.03 16.86 -3.47
C ILE A 329 9.36 18.00 -4.44
N LYS A 330 8.67 18.07 -5.59
CA LYS A 330 8.93 19.12 -6.59
C LYS A 330 8.14 20.39 -6.24
N PRO A 331 8.79 21.55 -5.99
CA PRO A 331 8.10 22.85 -5.94
C PRO A 331 7.43 23.10 -7.29
N TYR A 332 6.10 23.21 -7.26
CA TYR A 332 5.26 23.25 -8.47
C TYR A 332 4.72 24.65 -8.70
N TYR A 333 3.93 25.16 -7.77
CA TYR A 333 3.38 26.51 -7.85
C TYR A 333 3.69 27.31 -6.58
N LEU A 334 4.01 28.59 -6.78
CA LEU A 334 3.86 29.62 -5.78
C LEU A 334 2.67 30.48 -6.23
N HIS A 335 1.55 30.34 -5.54
CA HIS A 335 0.35 31.10 -5.83
C HIS A 335 0.45 32.49 -5.25
N ARG A 336 0.11 33.50 -6.04
CA ARG A 336 -0.35 34.76 -5.46
C ARG A 336 -1.65 34.49 -4.69
N LEU A 337 -1.85 35.19 -3.58
CA LEU A 337 -3.06 35.06 -2.77
C LEU A 337 -4.32 35.29 -3.63
N ASP A 338 -5.23 34.31 -3.60
CA ASP A 338 -6.56 34.46 -4.18
C ASP A 338 -7.36 35.47 -3.36
N ARG A 339 -7.97 36.45 -4.03
CA ARG A 339 -8.64 37.58 -3.37
C ARG A 339 -10.02 37.20 -2.83
N VAL A 340 -10.04 36.33 -1.83
CA VAL A 340 -11.26 35.85 -1.17
C VAL A 340 -11.56 36.67 0.08
N ARG A 341 -12.84 36.97 0.33
CA ARG A 341 -13.25 37.69 1.56
C ARG A 341 -12.62 37.04 2.80
N GLY A 342 -12.07 37.87 3.69
CA GLY A 342 -11.49 37.44 4.96
C GLY A 342 -10.00 37.08 4.91
N VAL A 343 -9.34 37.06 3.74
CA VAL A 343 -7.91 36.70 3.66
C VAL A 343 -6.96 37.87 3.36
N ALA A 344 -7.49 39.08 3.15
CA ALA A 344 -6.73 40.23 2.62
C ALA A 344 -5.49 40.64 3.46
N HIS A 345 -5.45 40.31 4.74
CA HIS A 345 -4.30 40.60 5.60
C HIS A 345 -3.06 39.75 5.26
N PHE A 346 -3.21 38.67 4.48
CA PHE A 346 -2.10 37.89 3.92
C PHE A 346 -1.59 38.43 2.57
N ASP A 347 -2.22 39.46 1.98
CA ASP A 347 -1.89 39.88 0.61
C ASP A 347 -0.50 40.49 0.53
N VAL A 348 0.27 40.04 -0.46
CA VAL A 348 1.59 40.57 -0.80
C VAL A 348 1.44 41.36 -2.10
N PRO A 349 1.89 42.63 -2.15
CA PRO A 349 1.85 43.42 -3.38
C PRO A 349 2.51 42.69 -4.55
N GLU A 350 1.97 42.88 -5.75
CA GLU A 350 2.39 42.12 -6.94
C GLU A 350 3.86 42.35 -7.31
N ASP A 351 4.29 43.60 -7.24
CA ASP A 351 5.66 44.04 -7.46
C ASP A 351 6.63 43.43 -6.44
N VAL A 352 6.22 43.35 -5.17
CA VAL A 352 6.98 42.67 -4.12
C VAL A 352 7.09 41.17 -4.39
N GLY A 353 5.98 40.51 -4.75
CA GLY A 353 5.98 39.08 -5.09
C GLY A 353 6.83 38.75 -6.32
N LEU A 354 6.83 39.62 -7.33
CA LEU A 354 7.70 39.49 -8.51
C LEU A 354 9.19 39.67 -8.14
N ALA A 355 9.51 40.64 -7.29
CA ALA A 355 10.87 40.85 -6.80
C ALA A 355 11.37 39.64 -5.99
N LEU A 356 10.53 39.10 -5.10
CA LEU A 356 10.83 37.89 -4.34
C LEU A 356 11.07 36.67 -5.24
N HIS A 357 10.22 36.45 -6.25
CA HIS A 357 10.40 35.34 -7.19
C HIS A 357 11.66 35.48 -8.06
N ALA A 358 12.01 36.71 -8.45
CA ALA A 358 13.25 37.00 -9.17
C ALA A 358 14.48 36.71 -8.29
N ALA A 359 14.47 37.18 -7.03
CA ALA A 359 15.53 36.91 -6.09
C ALA A 359 15.65 35.40 -5.76
N LEU A 360 14.52 34.70 -5.63
CA LEU A 360 14.52 33.24 -5.42
C LEU A 360 15.17 32.51 -6.61
N ARG A 361 14.86 32.91 -7.85
CA ARG A 361 15.48 32.34 -9.08
C ARG A 361 17.00 32.45 -9.08
N GLU A 362 17.56 33.50 -8.48
CA GLU A 362 19.02 33.68 -8.38
C GLU A 362 19.66 32.76 -7.34
N ARG A 363 18.88 32.22 -6.39
CA ARG A 363 19.40 31.42 -5.26
C ARG A 363 19.21 29.92 -5.42
N VAL A 364 18.11 29.48 -6.04
CA VAL A 364 17.76 28.06 -6.12
C VAL A 364 17.96 27.49 -7.52
N SER A 365 18.18 26.19 -7.60
CA SER A 365 18.25 25.49 -8.89
C SER A 365 16.92 25.53 -9.65
N GLY A 366 16.94 25.29 -10.97
CA GLY A 366 15.70 25.25 -11.77
C GLY A 366 14.73 24.15 -11.35
N ILE A 367 15.19 23.09 -10.69
CA ILE A 367 14.32 22.05 -10.12
C ILE A 367 13.65 22.52 -8.82
N ALA A 368 14.26 23.42 -8.06
CA ALA A 368 13.72 23.99 -6.83
C ALA A 368 12.83 25.23 -7.09
N LEU A 369 12.96 25.90 -8.25
CA LEU A 369 12.15 27.08 -8.55
C LEU A 369 10.68 26.71 -8.92
N PRO A 370 9.66 27.13 -8.14
CA PRO A 370 8.26 26.98 -8.51
C PRO A 370 7.84 28.01 -9.57
N ALA A 371 6.76 27.73 -10.30
CA ALA A 371 6.14 28.73 -11.16
C ALA A 371 5.29 29.71 -10.31
N PHE A 372 5.54 31.02 -10.42
CA PHE A 372 4.76 32.04 -9.74
C PHE A 372 3.50 32.38 -10.53
N VAL A 373 2.32 32.06 -9.98
CA VAL A 373 1.05 32.05 -10.73
C VAL A 373 -0.09 32.78 -10.02
N GLU A 374 -1.07 33.23 -10.80
CA GLU A 374 -2.37 33.72 -10.33
C GLU A 374 -3.51 33.03 -11.09
N ASP A 375 -4.66 32.83 -10.42
CA ASP A 375 -5.90 32.34 -11.01
C ASP A 375 -6.97 33.44 -10.95
N ASP A 376 -7.51 33.84 -12.09
CA ASP A 376 -8.58 34.84 -12.18
C ASP A 376 -9.95 34.22 -12.47
N GLY A 377 -10.02 32.89 -12.62
CA GLY A 377 -11.22 32.15 -12.95
C GLY A 377 -11.77 32.33 -14.36
N GLN A 378 -11.10 33.12 -15.22
CA GLN A 378 -11.58 33.42 -16.59
C GLN A 378 -10.62 32.99 -17.69
N GLY A 379 -9.33 32.81 -17.38
CA GLY A 379 -8.35 32.33 -18.36
C GLY A 379 -8.45 30.83 -18.69
N PRO A 380 -7.84 30.37 -19.80
CA PRO A 380 -7.79 28.94 -20.17
C PRO A 380 -6.81 28.13 -19.30
N SER A 381 -6.03 28.79 -18.45
CA SER A 381 -5.10 28.20 -17.49
C SER A 381 -4.75 29.22 -16.39
N LYS A 382 -4.10 28.74 -15.33
CA LYS A 382 -3.44 29.62 -14.36
C LYS A 382 -2.34 30.40 -15.07
N ARG A 383 -2.30 31.72 -14.87
CA ARG A 383 -1.39 32.61 -15.59
C ARG A 383 -0.15 32.88 -14.75
N PRO A 384 1.04 33.07 -15.36
CA PRO A 384 2.17 33.60 -14.61
C PRO A 384 1.81 34.99 -14.06
N ALA A 385 2.10 35.23 -12.78
CA ALA A 385 1.84 36.53 -12.16
C ALA A 385 2.74 37.62 -12.79
N GLY A 386 2.28 38.87 -12.77
CA GLY A 386 3.02 40.01 -13.35
C GLY A 386 2.86 40.24 -14.87
N LEU A 387 2.13 39.38 -15.57
CA LEU A 387 1.88 39.53 -17.02
C LEU A 387 0.71 40.47 -17.37
N ARG A 388 0.05 41.10 -16.40
CA ARG A 388 -1.00 42.10 -16.67
C ARG A 388 -0.37 43.33 -17.33
N GLY A 389 -0.65 43.52 -18.63
CA GLY A 389 -0.34 44.76 -19.36
C GLY A 389 0.98 44.83 -20.14
N ARG A 390 1.84 43.80 -20.12
CA ARG A 390 3.06 43.76 -20.95
C ARG A 390 2.85 43.28 -22.39
N ALA A 391 1.62 42.96 -22.77
CA ALA A 391 1.19 42.91 -24.16
C ALA A 391 0.83 44.31 -24.68
N SER A 392 1.61 45.33 -24.34
CA SER A 392 1.67 46.55 -25.15
C SER A 392 2.58 46.23 -26.34
N GLY A 393 2.16 46.56 -27.56
CA GLY A 393 2.70 46.08 -28.84
C GLY A 393 4.21 46.22 -29.10
N LEU A 394 5.01 46.71 -28.15
CA LEU A 394 6.45 46.87 -28.22
C LEU A 394 7.23 45.53 -28.18
N THR A 395 6.73 44.51 -27.47
CA THR A 395 7.40 43.18 -27.42
C THR A 395 7.24 42.43 -28.75
N PHE A 396 6.09 42.57 -29.41
CA PHE A 396 5.88 42.07 -30.77
C PHE A 396 6.70 42.88 -31.79
N LEU A 397 6.85 44.20 -31.58
CA LEU A 397 7.66 45.06 -32.43
C LEU A 397 9.16 44.74 -32.32
N LEU A 398 9.68 44.38 -31.14
CA LEU A 398 11.09 44.01 -30.93
C LEU A 398 11.44 42.63 -31.48
N LEU A 399 10.53 41.65 -31.38
CA LEU A 399 10.67 40.34 -32.04
C LEU A 399 10.57 40.46 -33.56
N ALA A 400 9.70 41.34 -34.08
CA ALA A 400 9.63 41.64 -35.50
C ALA A 400 10.85 42.44 -36.01
N LEU A 401 11.37 43.41 -35.24
CA LEU A 401 12.58 44.16 -35.62
C LEU A 401 13.84 43.29 -35.58
N GLY A 402 13.94 42.37 -34.63
CA GLY A 402 15.05 41.40 -34.56
C GLY A 402 15.10 40.47 -35.77
N LEU A 403 13.94 40.09 -36.31
CA LEU A 403 13.84 39.31 -37.54
C LEU A 403 14.16 40.12 -38.81
N VAL A 404 13.91 41.44 -38.80
CA VAL A 404 14.16 42.34 -39.93
C VAL A 404 15.61 42.86 -39.95
N LEU A 405 16.31 42.92 -38.81
CA LEU A 405 17.66 43.50 -38.71
C LEU A 405 18.82 42.49 -38.71
N GLY A 406 18.56 41.19 -38.77
CA GLY A 406 19.60 40.19 -39.07
C GLY A 406 20.83 40.20 -38.16
N LEU A 407 20.69 40.58 -36.88
CA LEU A 407 21.80 40.56 -35.94
C LEU A 407 21.83 39.23 -35.19
N GLY A 408 22.53 38.25 -35.79
CA GLY A 408 22.99 37.06 -35.10
C GLY A 408 24.24 37.36 -34.27
N THR A 409 24.25 36.97 -32.99
CA THR A 409 25.50 36.86 -32.22
C THR A 409 26.08 35.46 -32.41
N SER A 410 27.12 35.41 -33.22
CA SER A 410 27.99 34.25 -33.47
C SER A 410 28.89 33.95 -32.26
N CYS A 411 29.07 32.68 -31.93
CA CYS A 411 30.28 32.19 -31.26
C CYS A 411 30.93 31.16 -32.20
N LYS A 412 32.21 31.36 -32.51
CA LYS A 412 32.97 30.71 -33.60
C LYS A 412 33.28 29.24 -33.31
N THR A 413 33.20 28.41 -34.35
CA THR A 413 33.98 27.17 -34.48
C THR A 413 34.61 27.16 -35.87
N GLU A 414 35.93 26.96 -35.91
CA GLU A 414 36.71 26.87 -37.15
C GLU A 414 36.41 25.58 -37.91
N SER A 415 36.44 25.72 -39.23
CA SER A 415 36.15 24.73 -40.27
C SER A 415 37.32 23.81 -40.58
N VAL A 416 37.03 22.55 -40.92
CA VAL A 416 37.78 21.79 -41.93
C VAL A 416 36.77 21.04 -42.80
N SER A 417 37.00 21.12 -44.11
CA SER A 417 36.14 20.82 -45.24
C SER A 417 36.32 19.42 -45.85
N ASP A 418 35.27 19.00 -46.57
CA ASP A 418 35.21 18.15 -47.77
C ASP A 418 35.67 16.68 -47.75
N ALA A 419 34.74 15.78 -48.08
CA ALA A 419 34.76 15.04 -49.36
C ALA A 419 33.49 14.17 -49.57
N ALA A 420 32.93 14.30 -50.78
CA ALA A 420 32.19 13.35 -51.64
C ALA A 420 31.58 12.07 -51.05
N GLY A 421 30.36 11.64 -51.42
CA GLY A 421 29.42 12.12 -52.42
C GLY A 421 28.26 11.13 -52.56
N ASP A 422 27.17 11.52 -53.22
CA ASP A 422 26.28 10.56 -53.85
C ASP A 422 25.41 11.23 -54.92
N GLN A 423 25.09 10.48 -55.98
CA GLN A 423 24.30 10.87 -57.14
C GLN A 423 23.20 9.81 -57.39
N PRO A 424 22.17 10.08 -58.21
CA PRO A 424 20.79 10.26 -57.73
C PRO A 424 19.75 9.33 -58.39
N HIS A 425 18.47 9.69 -58.27
CA HIS A 425 17.24 9.16 -58.95
C HIS A 425 16.41 8.16 -58.13
N SER A 426 15.07 8.15 -58.13
CA SER A 426 14.04 8.94 -58.80
C SER A 426 12.64 8.61 -58.23
N GLU A 427 11.78 9.64 -58.25
CA GLU A 427 10.35 9.63 -58.60
C GLU A 427 9.27 8.88 -57.77
N LYS A 428 8.35 9.73 -57.28
CA LYS A 428 6.87 9.71 -57.40
C LYS A 428 6.07 8.57 -56.77
N GLY A 429 5.04 8.98 -56.02
CA GLY A 429 3.77 8.25 -55.97
C GLY A 429 3.02 8.36 -54.65
N ASP A 430 2.04 9.24 -54.64
CA ASP A 430 1.00 9.50 -53.65
C ASP A 430 0.25 8.26 -53.08
N VAL A 431 -0.16 8.45 -51.81
CA VAL A 431 -1.45 8.04 -51.16
C VAL A 431 -1.74 6.54 -50.99
N ALA A 432 -1.75 6.09 -49.72
CA ALA A 432 -2.89 5.44 -49.04
C ALA A 432 -2.50 4.96 -47.63
N GLU A 433 -3.32 5.27 -46.63
CA GLU A 433 -3.29 4.63 -45.31
C GLU A 433 -3.47 3.10 -45.41
N PRO A 434 -2.81 2.31 -44.55
CA PRO A 434 -3.26 0.96 -44.26
C PRO A 434 -3.72 0.81 -42.81
N GLN A 435 -4.96 0.34 -42.67
CA GLN A 435 -5.49 -0.32 -41.48
C GLN A 435 -4.60 -1.51 -41.06
N PRO A 436 -4.56 -1.87 -39.76
CA PRO A 436 -3.79 -3.00 -39.29
C PRO A 436 -4.48 -4.32 -39.66
N LYS A 437 -3.80 -5.13 -40.47
CA LYS A 437 -4.12 -6.54 -40.67
C LYS A 437 -3.78 -7.32 -39.40
N LEU A 438 -4.78 -8.03 -38.88
CA LEU A 438 -4.56 -9.18 -37.99
C LEU A 438 -3.64 -10.19 -38.70
N SER A 439 -2.54 -10.56 -38.04
CA SER A 439 -1.88 -11.84 -38.29
C SER A 439 -1.99 -12.70 -37.03
N SER A 440 -2.81 -13.74 -37.16
CA SER A 440 -2.85 -14.90 -36.28
C SER A 440 -1.56 -15.72 -36.38
N LYS A 441 -1.16 -16.31 -35.23
CA LYS A 441 0.03 -17.12 -34.88
C LYS A 441 0.88 -16.30 -33.90
N GLU A 442 0.88 -16.56 -32.60
CA GLU A 442 1.09 -17.84 -31.93
C GLU A 442 0.12 -18.04 -30.76
N ALA A 443 -0.79 -19.01 -30.90
CA ALA A 443 -1.42 -19.68 -29.77
C ALA A 443 -0.74 -21.05 -29.70
N GLU A 444 0.29 -21.17 -28.86
CA GLU A 444 0.88 -22.46 -28.53
C GLU A 444 -0.04 -23.19 -27.55
N SER A 445 -0.57 -24.31 -28.03
CA SER A 445 -1.27 -25.33 -27.26
C SER A 445 -0.36 -25.89 -26.15
N SER A 446 -0.74 -25.74 -24.88
CA SER A 446 -0.06 -26.42 -23.77
C SER A 446 -0.53 -27.87 -23.67
N SER A 447 0.38 -28.80 -23.92
CA SER A 447 0.17 -30.25 -23.92
C SER A 447 -0.21 -30.83 -22.55
N SER A 448 -1.29 -31.60 -22.54
CA SER A 448 -1.86 -32.41 -21.44
C SER A 448 -1.24 -33.82 -21.32
N ALA A 449 0.09 -33.94 -21.44
CA ALA A 449 0.77 -35.24 -21.37
C ALA A 449 1.03 -35.69 -19.92
N GLU A 450 0.67 -36.93 -19.59
CA GLU A 450 0.99 -37.60 -18.32
C GLU A 450 2.49 -37.57 -18.03
N ARG A 451 2.87 -37.26 -16.78
CA ARG A 451 4.28 -37.27 -16.35
C ARG A 451 4.54 -38.52 -15.53
N LYS A 452 5.54 -39.31 -15.92
CA LYS A 452 6.05 -40.42 -15.09
C LYS A 452 7.05 -39.89 -14.06
N PRO A 453 6.81 -40.08 -12.75
CA PRO A 453 7.80 -39.87 -11.70
C PRO A 453 9.04 -40.72 -11.91
N SER A 454 10.17 -40.31 -11.32
CA SER A 454 11.33 -41.19 -11.23
C SER A 454 11.18 -42.12 -10.02
N SER A 455 11.11 -43.42 -10.26
CA SER A 455 11.11 -44.49 -9.25
C SER A 455 12.39 -45.35 -9.37
N GLY A 456 12.84 -45.96 -8.27
CA GLY A 456 13.81 -47.07 -8.33
C GLY A 456 15.32 -46.73 -8.23
N ALA A 457 15.70 -45.50 -7.87
CA ALA A 457 17.08 -45.19 -7.46
C ALA A 457 17.10 -44.70 -6.01
N THR A 458 18.12 -45.06 -5.22
CA THR A 458 18.31 -44.50 -3.88
C THR A 458 18.37 -42.98 -3.98
N LEU A 459 17.26 -42.33 -3.65
CA LEU A 459 17.15 -40.88 -3.73
C LEU A 459 18.11 -40.27 -2.71
N PRO A 460 18.86 -39.20 -3.05
CA PRO A 460 19.72 -38.54 -2.09
C PRO A 460 18.88 -38.05 -0.90
N PRO A 461 19.40 -38.02 0.33
CA PRO A 461 18.65 -37.52 1.48
C PRO A 461 18.14 -36.09 1.25
N LEU A 462 16.92 -35.80 1.72
CA LEU A 462 16.35 -34.45 1.68
C LEU A 462 16.95 -33.61 2.82
N GLU A 463 17.63 -32.51 2.46
CA GLU A 463 18.27 -31.59 3.42
C GLU A 463 17.29 -30.65 4.13
N SER A 464 16.02 -30.58 3.70
CA SER A 464 14.97 -29.82 4.36
C SER A 464 13.58 -30.17 3.83
N ALA A 465 12.58 -30.11 4.71
CA ALA A 465 11.16 -30.24 4.41
C ALA A 465 10.44 -28.90 4.64
N ASP A 466 10.03 -28.24 3.55
CA ASP A 466 9.14 -27.07 3.61
C ASP A 466 7.78 -27.48 4.16
N GLN A 467 7.21 -28.55 3.62
CA GLN A 467 5.91 -29.11 3.99
C GLN A 467 5.97 -30.64 4.07
N VAL A 468 5.11 -31.21 4.91
CA VAL A 468 4.92 -32.67 5.04
C VAL A 468 3.43 -33.01 4.99
N LEU A 469 3.12 -34.17 4.42
CA LEU A 469 1.77 -34.74 4.30
C LEU A 469 1.91 -36.27 4.43
N VAL A 470 0.86 -36.94 4.87
CA VAL A 470 0.78 -38.40 4.82
C VAL A 470 -0.44 -38.81 4.00
N ALA A 471 -0.32 -39.92 3.28
CA ALA A 471 -1.36 -40.50 2.45
C ALA A 471 -1.12 -42.00 2.32
N ASP A 472 -2.15 -42.82 2.28
CA ASP A 472 -2.09 -44.24 1.93
C ASP A 472 -2.15 -44.37 0.40
N LEU A 473 -1.01 -44.14 -0.26
CA LEU A 473 -0.97 -44.03 -1.72
C LEU A 473 -1.22 -45.39 -2.38
N ASP A 474 -0.84 -46.51 -1.76
CA ASP A 474 -0.98 -47.84 -2.36
C ASP A 474 -2.15 -48.67 -1.81
N GLY A 475 -2.87 -48.15 -0.82
CA GLY A 475 -4.09 -48.73 -0.26
C GLY A 475 -3.81 -49.92 0.66
N ASP A 476 -2.59 -50.02 1.21
CA ASP A 476 -2.18 -51.10 2.09
C ASP A 476 -2.52 -50.84 3.57
N GLY A 477 -3.07 -49.65 3.87
CA GLY A 477 -3.42 -49.17 5.21
C GLY A 477 -2.25 -48.51 5.94
N ALA A 478 -1.03 -48.58 5.40
CA ALA A 478 0.13 -47.85 5.87
C ALA A 478 0.25 -46.52 5.11
N GLN A 479 0.70 -45.51 5.83
CA GLN A 479 0.75 -44.15 5.29
C GLN A 479 2.16 -43.85 4.77
N GLU A 480 2.26 -43.45 3.50
CA GLU A 480 3.46 -42.87 2.93
C GLU A 480 3.66 -41.45 3.47
N LEU A 481 4.90 -41.11 3.79
CA LEU A 481 5.29 -39.74 4.02
C LEU A 481 5.57 -39.06 2.68
N LEU A 482 4.86 -37.97 2.41
CA LEU A 482 5.21 -37.00 1.38
C LEU A 482 5.96 -35.81 1.98
N VAL A 483 7.08 -35.45 1.36
CA VAL A 483 7.95 -34.34 1.76
C VAL A 483 8.14 -33.40 0.59
N ALA A 484 7.82 -32.13 0.80
CA ALA A 484 8.00 -31.08 -0.18
C ALA A 484 9.20 -30.20 0.16
N SER A 485 10.01 -29.86 -0.84
CA SER A 485 11.11 -28.89 -0.75
C SER A 485 11.14 -28.04 -2.02
N GLY A 486 10.72 -26.77 -1.92
CA GLY A 486 10.59 -25.90 -3.09
C GLY A 486 9.54 -26.42 -4.08
N ASN A 487 9.99 -26.81 -5.27
CA ASN A 487 9.17 -27.36 -6.36
C ASN A 487 9.21 -28.89 -6.45
N GLU A 488 9.91 -29.55 -5.54
CA GLU A 488 10.06 -31.00 -5.52
C GLU A 488 9.18 -31.61 -4.43
N VAL A 489 8.47 -32.69 -4.77
CA VAL A 489 7.77 -33.56 -3.83
C VAL A 489 8.37 -34.94 -3.93
N ARG A 490 8.70 -35.53 -2.77
CA ARG A 490 9.17 -36.91 -2.66
C ARG A 490 8.27 -37.67 -1.72
N TRP A 491 8.08 -38.96 -1.97
CA TRP A 491 7.26 -39.81 -1.11
C TRP A 491 7.93 -41.15 -0.85
N GLY A 492 7.55 -41.78 0.24
CA GLY A 492 7.92 -43.14 0.56
C GLY A 492 7.57 -43.51 1.99
N THR A 493 8.16 -44.58 2.50
CA THR A 493 7.73 -45.17 3.76
C THR A 493 8.56 -44.66 4.93
N TRP A 494 7.93 -44.50 6.09
CA TRP A 494 8.64 -44.27 7.35
C TRP A 494 8.17 -45.26 8.41
N PRO A 495 8.87 -46.39 8.59
CA PRO A 495 8.56 -47.32 9.67
C PRO A 495 8.78 -46.70 11.06
N THR A 496 7.99 -47.10 12.06
CA THR A 496 8.08 -46.54 13.43
C THR A 496 9.46 -46.73 14.08
N SER A 497 10.17 -47.78 13.69
CA SER A 497 11.52 -48.11 14.18
C SER A 497 12.64 -47.40 13.42
N ALA A 498 12.35 -46.72 12.31
CA ALA A 498 13.37 -46.16 11.43
C ALA A 498 13.77 -44.73 11.85
N PRO A 499 15.08 -44.39 11.85
CA PRO A 499 15.55 -43.06 12.22
C PRO A 499 15.25 -41.99 11.15
N ALA A 500 14.98 -42.40 9.90
CA ALA A 500 14.68 -41.54 8.77
C ALA A 500 13.75 -42.26 7.78
N PRO A 501 12.99 -41.53 6.94
CA PRO A 501 12.13 -42.14 5.94
C PRO A 501 12.95 -42.72 4.79
N SER A 502 12.43 -43.77 4.17
CA SER A 502 12.91 -44.28 2.89
C SER A 502 12.05 -43.70 1.78
N LEU A 503 12.62 -42.81 0.97
CA LEU A 503 11.91 -42.17 -0.14
C LEU A 503 12.05 -43.02 -1.42
N HIS A 504 10.92 -43.35 -2.03
CA HIS A 504 10.82 -44.28 -3.16
C HIS A 504 10.42 -43.60 -4.46
N GLY A 505 9.77 -42.44 -4.39
CA GLY A 505 9.33 -41.66 -5.55
C GLY A 505 9.62 -40.18 -5.40
N ARG A 506 9.74 -39.50 -6.54
CA ARG A 506 9.87 -38.04 -6.62
C ARG A 506 9.24 -37.46 -7.87
N MET A 507 8.81 -36.23 -7.74
CA MET A 507 8.32 -35.42 -8.84
C MET A 507 8.73 -33.96 -8.66
N THR A 508 8.81 -33.24 -9.77
CA THR A 508 9.15 -31.81 -9.77
C THR A 508 8.14 -31.05 -10.61
N ALA A 509 7.73 -29.88 -10.12
CA ALA A 509 6.87 -28.94 -10.84
C ALA A 509 7.64 -27.69 -11.30
N GLU A 510 6.99 -26.82 -12.08
CA GLU A 510 7.58 -25.54 -12.50
C GLU A 510 7.62 -24.49 -11.38
N GLY A 511 6.74 -24.61 -10.40
CA GLY A 511 6.56 -23.69 -9.28
C GLY A 511 6.82 -24.30 -7.92
N ARG A 512 6.82 -23.48 -6.88
CA ARG A 512 6.90 -23.94 -5.49
C ARG A 512 5.57 -24.55 -5.06
N LEU A 513 5.59 -25.63 -4.27
CA LEU A 513 4.38 -26.16 -3.64
C LEU A 513 3.76 -25.12 -2.71
N GLN A 514 2.46 -24.86 -2.89
CA GLN A 514 1.72 -23.84 -2.14
C GLN A 514 0.60 -24.44 -1.29
N ALA A 515 -0.13 -25.42 -1.82
CA ALA A 515 -1.17 -26.14 -1.10
C ALA A 515 -1.26 -27.59 -1.63
N TRP A 516 -1.70 -28.51 -0.79
CA TRP A 516 -1.95 -29.90 -1.16
C TRP A 516 -2.90 -30.56 -0.17
N HIS A 517 -3.53 -31.64 -0.59
CA HIS A 517 -4.45 -32.44 0.22
C HIS A 517 -4.40 -33.89 -0.25
N ALA A 518 -4.53 -34.84 0.68
CA ALA A 518 -4.60 -36.27 0.41
C ALA A 518 -5.97 -36.79 0.86
N SER A 519 -6.63 -37.57 0.01
CA SER A 519 -7.88 -38.26 0.29
C SER A 519 -8.15 -39.26 -0.82
N ASP A 520 -8.90 -40.33 -0.54
CA ASP A 520 -9.47 -41.22 -1.53
C ASP A 520 -10.55 -40.50 -2.37
N LEU A 521 -10.24 -40.18 -3.63
CA LEU A 521 -11.09 -39.37 -4.52
C LEU A 521 -11.88 -40.20 -5.52
N ASP A 522 -11.60 -41.48 -5.67
CA ASP A 522 -12.34 -42.35 -6.58
C ASP A 522 -12.99 -43.54 -5.88
N GLY A 523 -12.81 -43.64 -4.56
CA GLY A 523 -13.41 -44.65 -3.69
C GLY A 523 -12.73 -46.01 -3.82
N ASP A 524 -11.52 -46.08 -4.38
CA ASP A 524 -10.80 -47.33 -4.59
C ASP A 524 -9.99 -47.78 -3.37
N GLY A 525 -9.98 -46.98 -2.30
CA GLY A 525 -9.25 -47.24 -1.06
C GLY A 525 -7.79 -46.78 -1.06
N ARG A 526 -7.33 -46.10 -2.12
CA ARG A 526 -6.04 -45.42 -2.18
C ARG A 526 -6.25 -43.92 -2.09
N ASP A 527 -5.35 -43.23 -1.42
CA ASP A 527 -5.37 -41.77 -1.36
C ASP A 527 -4.72 -41.18 -2.62
N GLU A 528 -5.42 -40.26 -3.29
CA GLU A 528 -4.78 -39.37 -4.25
C GLU A 528 -4.32 -38.07 -3.60
N VAL A 529 -3.25 -37.48 -4.14
CA VAL A 529 -2.76 -36.18 -3.68
C VAL A 529 -3.01 -35.11 -4.72
N VAL A 530 -3.93 -34.19 -4.41
CA VAL A 530 -4.11 -32.98 -5.20
C VAL A 530 -3.10 -31.94 -4.71
N ALA A 531 -2.30 -31.38 -5.62
CA ALA A 531 -1.28 -30.40 -5.26
C ALA A 531 -1.29 -29.18 -6.18
N ALA A 532 -1.15 -28.00 -5.58
CA ALA A 532 -1.09 -26.71 -6.27
C ALA A 532 0.32 -26.10 -6.15
N PHE A 533 0.91 -25.79 -7.30
CA PHE A 533 2.24 -25.20 -7.44
C PHE A 533 2.14 -23.82 -8.09
N GLY A 534 2.97 -22.89 -7.65
CA GLY A 534 2.94 -21.53 -8.17
C GLY A 534 4.18 -20.73 -7.86
N ILE A 535 4.05 -19.40 -7.84
CA ILE A 535 5.20 -18.53 -7.56
C ILE A 535 5.75 -18.74 -6.14
N GLY A 536 7.07 -18.60 -6.00
CA GLY A 536 7.72 -18.72 -4.71
C GLY A 536 9.15 -18.22 -4.76
N ARG A 537 9.86 -18.24 -3.62
CA ARG A 537 11.31 -18.01 -3.59
C ARG A 537 11.98 -19.03 -4.52
N GLY A 538 12.75 -18.56 -5.50
CA GLY A 538 13.34 -19.41 -6.54
C GLY A 538 12.48 -19.62 -7.79
N PHE A 539 11.18 -19.29 -7.74
CA PHE A 539 10.21 -19.54 -8.81
C PHE A 539 9.32 -18.30 -9.10
N PRO A 540 9.88 -17.12 -9.44
CA PRO A 540 9.13 -15.86 -9.50
C PRO A 540 8.17 -15.74 -10.70
N LYS A 541 8.31 -16.60 -11.72
CA LYS A 541 7.51 -16.58 -12.97
C LYS A 541 6.71 -17.87 -13.19
N ALA A 542 6.65 -18.73 -12.18
CA ALA A 542 5.92 -19.99 -12.28
C ALA A 542 4.43 -19.72 -12.54
N PRO A 543 3.80 -20.45 -13.47
CA PRO A 543 2.34 -20.47 -13.60
C PRO A 543 1.72 -21.11 -12.36
N LEU A 544 0.42 -20.90 -12.16
CA LEU A 544 -0.33 -21.69 -11.20
C LEU A 544 -0.69 -23.02 -11.87
N GLU A 545 -0.19 -24.12 -11.33
CA GLU A 545 -0.37 -25.48 -11.83
C GLU A 545 -1.01 -26.34 -10.74
N VAL A 546 -2.10 -27.02 -11.06
CA VAL A 546 -2.74 -28.02 -10.20
C VAL A 546 -2.55 -29.38 -10.83
N ILE A 547 -2.12 -30.34 -10.03
CA ILE A 547 -1.86 -31.71 -10.44
C ILE A 547 -2.58 -32.68 -9.51
N LEU A 548 -2.73 -33.91 -9.99
CA LEU A 548 -3.10 -35.07 -9.20
C LEU A 548 -1.93 -36.05 -9.21
N LEU A 549 -1.50 -36.48 -8.03
CA LEU A 549 -0.66 -37.64 -7.84
C LEU A 549 -1.59 -38.83 -7.59
N ASP A 550 -1.50 -39.85 -8.43
CA ASP A 550 -2.37 -41.03 -8.41
C ASP A 550 -1.51 -42.29 -8.54
N GLN A 551 -1.77 -43.29 -7.70
CA GLN A 551 -1.08 -44.56 -7.72
C GLN A 551 -1.82 -45.58 -8.60
N GLN A 552 -1.32 -45.76 -9.83
CA GLN A 552 -1.86 -46.76 -10.75
C GLN A 552 -1.05 -48.06 -10.71
N GLY A 553 -1.56 -49.03 -9.96
CA GLY A 553 -0.90 -50.32 -9.77
C GLY A 553 0.43 -50.15 -9.01
N SER A 554 1.55 -50.50 -9.65
CA SER A 554 2.90 -50.38 -9.04
C SER A 554 3.60 -49.05 -9.35
N SER A 555 2.93 -48.13 -10.04
CA SER A 555 3.53 -46.88 -10.50
C SER A 555 2.66 -45.69 -10.11
N THR A 556 3.25 -44.75 -9.40
CA THR A 556 2.65 -43.42 -9.21
C THR A 556 2.72 -42.66 -10.53
N ILE A 557 1.65 -41.99 -10.92
CA ILE A 557 1.59 -41.09 -12.07
C ILE A 557 1.29 -39.66 -11.60
N VAL A 558 1.68 -38.69 -12.41
CA VAL A 558 1.35 -37.28 -12.20
C VAL A 558 0.49 -36.82 -13.36
N LEU A 559 -0.76 -36.50 -13.05
CA LEU A 559 -1.75 -36.00 -13.98
C LEU A 559 -1.87 -34.47 -13.83
N PRO A 560 -1.51 -33.67 -14.85
CA PRO A 560 -1.80 -32.25 -14.85
C PRO A 560 -3.31 -32.03 -14.94
N LEU A 561 -3.91 -31.44 -13.90
CA LEU A 561 -5.35 -31.16 -13.88
C LEU A 561 -5.65 -29.80 -14.50
N TRP A 562 -4.86 -28.78 -14.16
CA TRP A 562 -5.14 -27.41 -14.59
C TRP A 562 -3.89 -26.56 -14.54
N LYS A 563 -3.78 -25.60 -15.45
CA LYS A 563 -2.64 -24.68 -15.50
C LYS A 563 -3.08 -23.34 -16.05
N ASP A 564 -2.70 -22.26 -15.38
CA ASP A 564 -3.01 -20.90 -15.80
C ASP A 564 -1.90 -19.91 -15.42
N ARG A 565 -1.86 -18.81 -16.17
CA ARG A 565 -1.03 -17.64 -15.86
C ARG A 565 -1.93 -16.50 -15.42
N GLY A 566 -2.35 -16.59 -14.17
CA GLY A 566 -3.04 -15.52 -13.46
C GLY A 566 -2.10 -14.40 -12.97
N PRO A 567 -2.70 -13.34 -12.39
CA PRO A 567 -1.99 -12.13 -11.97
C PRO A 567 -0.99 -12.35 -10.82
N ARG A 568 -1.24 -13.33 -9.94
CA ARG A 568 -0.38 -13.63 -8.78
C ARG A 568 0.15 -15.05 -8.74
N ASN A 569 -0.48 -16.01 -9.43
CA ASN A 569 -0.10 -17.43 -9.45
C ASN A 569 0.25 -18.01 -8.06
N GLN A 570 -0.57 -17.68 -7.06
CA GLN A 570 -0.35 -18.08 -5.68
C GLN A 570 -1.62 -18.71 -5.10
N ALA A 571 -1.67 -20.04 -5.03
CA ALA A 571 -2.70 -20.79 -4.33
C ALA A 571 -2.65 -20.55 -2.82
N THR A 572 -3.83 -20.67 -2.20
CA THR A 572 -4.02 -20.62 -0.75
C THR A 572 -4.55 -21.93 -0.20
N ALA A 573 -5.38 -22.64 -0.95
CA ALA A 573 -5.89 -23.96 -0.58
C ALA A 573 -6.29 -24.74 -1.83
N VAL A 574 -6.15 -26.07 -1.74
CA VAL A 574 -6.64 -27.04 -2.71
C VAL A 574 -7.16 -28.24 -1.91
N PHE A 575 -8.33 -28.76 -2.26
CA PHE A 575 -8.91 -29.95 -1.66
C PHE A 575 -10.00 -30.54 -2.58
N PRO A 576 -10.40 -31.79 -2.37
CA PRO A 576 -11.46 -32.45 -3.13
C PRO A 576 -12.80 -31.72 -3.01
N TRP A 577 -13.59 -31.76 -4.07
CA TRP A 577 -14.95 -31.20 -4.07
C TRP A 577 -15.94 -32.27 -4.55
N PRO A 578 -16.79 -32.83 -3.68
CA PRO A 578 -17.64 -33.95 -4.04
C PRO A 578 -18.70 -33.54 -5.07
N ARG A 579 -19.14 -34.53 -5.84
CA ARG A 579 -20.25 -34.40 -6.80
C ARG A 579 -21.40 -35.33 -6.45
N PRO A 580 -22.62 -35.01 -6.91
CA PRO A 580 -23.78 -35.89 -6.71
C PRO A 580 -23.65 -37.30 -7.32
N ASP A 581 -22.75 -37.50 -8.28
CA ASP A 581 -22.50 -38.80 -8.91
C ASP A 581 -21.47 -39.68 -8.18
N GLY A 582 -20.96 -39.21 -7.03
CA GLY A 582 -19.95 -39.90 -6.23
C GLY A 582 -18.52 -39.68 -6.69
N THR A 583 -18.29 -38.89 -7.76
CA THR A 583 -16.94 -38.48 -8.19
C THR A 583 -16.56 -37.13 -7.58
N PHE A 584 -15.31 -36.70 -7.79
CA PHE A 584 -14.81 -35.46 -7.21
C PHE A 584 -14.25 -34.49 -8.25
N ASP A 585 -14.63 -33.23 -8.09
CA ASP A 585 -13.94 -32.06 -8.59
C ASP A 585 -12.82 -31.62 -7.64
N VAL A 586 -12.14 -30.52 -7.99
CA VAL A 586 -11.10 -29.94 -7.15
C VAL A 586 -11.48 -28.52 -6.78
N TYR A 587 -11.64 -28.23 -5.49
CA TYR A 587 -11.71 -26.85 -5.03
C TYR A 587 -10.31 -26.22 -5.11
N LEU A 588 -10.24 -25.03 -5.68
CA LEU A 588 -9.02 -24.22 -5.75
C LEU A 588 -9.32 -22.81 -5.25
N SER A 589 -8.43 -22.32 -4.38
CA SER A 589 -8.37 -20.90 -4.06
C SER A 589 -6.99 -20.33 -4.33
N ALA A 590 -6.95 -19.14 -4.91
CA ALA A 590 -5.71 -18.44 -5.20
C ALA A 590 -5.87 -16.93 -5.12
N PHE A 591 -4.76 -16.25 -4.92
CA PHE A 591 -4.69 -14.80 -4.97
C PHE A 591 -5.05 -14.29 -6.37
N GLU A 592 -6.07 -13.44 -6.44
CA GLU A 592 -6.37 -12.60 -7.59
C GLU A 592 -5.52 -11.31 -7.54
N SER A 593 -5.30 -10.79 -6.34
CA SER A 593 -4.46 -9.61 -6.11
C SER A 593 -3.58 -9.82 -4.88
N ARG A 594 -2.90 -8.78 -4.39
CA ARG A 594 -2.17 -8.89 -3.11
C ARG A 594 -3.08 -9.15 -1.91
N PHE A 595 -4.36 -8.77 -2.00
CA PHE A 595 -5.29 -8.83 -0.86
C PHE A 595 -6.53 -9.66 -1.12
N VAL A 596 -6.90 -9.92 -2.38
CA VAL A 596 -8.10 -10.68 -2.70
C VAL A 596 -7.72 -12.11 -3.04
N VAL A 597 -8.38 -13.05 -2.36
CA VAL A 597 -8.31 -14.47 -2.66
C VAL A 597 -9.65 -14.86 -3.25
N ARG A 598 -9.62 -15.41 -4.47
CA ARG A 598 -10.79 -16.00 -5.11
C ARG A 598 -10.79 -17.51 -4.88
N GLY A 599 -11.96 -18.07 -4.64
CA GLY A 599 -12.21 -19.49 -4.49
C GLY A 599 -13.19 -19.99 -5.54
N GLY A 600 -13.10 -21.27 -5.89
CA GLY A 600 -14.02 -21.90 -6.82
C GLY A 600 -13.65 -23.35 -7.07
N VAL A 601 -14.39 -24.00 -7.95
CA VAL A 601 -14.24 -25.41 -8.26
C VAL A 601 -13.65 -25.57 -9.66
N LEU A 602 -12.57 -26.31 -9.78
CA LEU A 602 -12.06 -26.83 -11.04
C LEU A 602 -12.93 -28.00 -11.46
N SER A 603 -13.91 -27.72 -12.31
CA SER A 603 -14.82 -28.73 -12.82
C SER A 603 -14.09 -29.62 -13.83
N ARG A 604 -14.10 -30.92 -13.56
CA ARG A 604 -13.63 -32.01 -14.44
C ARG A 604 -14.76 -32.55 -15.33
N SER A 605 -15.96 -31.95 -15.33
CA SER A 605 -17.10 -32.42 -16.13
C SER A 605 -17.03 -31.76 -17.50
N GLY A 606 -16.30 -32.38 -18.43
CA GLY A 606 -16.08 -31.85 -19.77
C GLY A 606 -14.76 -32.31 -20.39
N ALA A 607 -14.48 -31.90 -21.62
CA ALA A 607 -13.22 -32.25 -22.31
C ALA A 607 -12.00 -31.52 -21.73
N GLU A 608 -12.18 -30.35 -21.11
CA GLU A 608 -11.11 -29.56 -20.49
C GLU A 608 -11.56 -28.99 -19.13
N PRO A 609 -10.71 -29.09 -18.07
CA PRO A 609 -11.05 -28.56 -16.76
C PRO A 609 -11.21 -27.03 -16.74
N ARG A 610 -12.31 -26.55 -16.15
CA ARG A 610 -12.60 -25.11 -16.05
C ARG A 610 -12.75 -24.69 -14.59
N TRP A 611 -12.11 -23.56 -14.23
CA TRP A 611 -12.34 -22.93 -12.94
C TRP A 611 -13.68 -22.19 -12.91
N LEU A 612 -14.63 -22.75 -12.18
CA LEU A 612 -15.92 -22.16 -11.84
C LEU A 612 -15.76 -21.36 -10.55
N GLU A 613 -15.62 -20.05 -10.68
CA GLU A 613 -15.46 -19.15 -9.55
C GLU A 613 -16.74 -19.09 -8.71
N SER A 614 -16.60 -19.23 -7.39
CA SER A 614 -17.71 -19.19 -6.44
C SER A 614 -17.70 -17.93 -5.58
N HIS A 615 -16.54 -17.52 -5.04
CA HIS A 615 -16.47 -16.41 -4.09
C HIS A 615 -15.14 -15.67 -4.08
N ARG A 616 -15.17 -14.40 -3.64
CA ARG A 616 -14.00 -13.55 -3.48
C ARG A 616 -13.98 -12.93 -2.09
N LEU A 617 -12.88 -13.15 -1.37
CA LEU A 617 -12.72 -12.62 -0.02
C LEU A 617 -11.34 -11.97 0.13
N ARG A 618 -11.35 -10.79 0.76
CA ARG A 618 -10.11 -10.13 1.15
C ARG A 618 -9.42 -10.97 2.23
N MET A 619 -8.14 -11.29 2.02
CA MET A 619 -7.25 -11.98 2.96
C MET A 619 -7.79 -13.34 3.46
N GLY A 620 -8.74 -13.95 2.74
CA GLY A 620 -9.30 -15.28 3.02
C GLY A 620 -8.33 -16.39 2.63
N MET A 621 -7.25 -16.51 3.38
CA MET A 621 -6.11 -17.37 3.07
C MET A 621 -6.25 -18.78 3.66
N ALA A 622 -6.85 -18.91 4.84
CA ALA A 622 -7.02 -20.21 5.49
C ALA A 622 -8.40 -20.77 5.12
N ARG A 623 -8.45 -22.03 4.69
CA ARG A 623 -9.70 -22.64 4.24
C ARG A 623 -9.75 -24.11 4.59
N ALA A 624 -10.94 -24.59 4.89
CA ALA A 624 -11.29 -26.00 4.95
C ALA A 624 -12.67 -26.18 4.34
N ALA A 625 -12.96 -27.39 3.89
CA ALA A 625 -14.30 -27.82 3.57
C ALA A 625 -14.75 -28.87 4.58
N GLY A 626 -16.03 -28.83 4.93
CA GLY A 626 -16.67 -29.79 5.82
C GLY A 626 -18.17 -29.62 5.77
N ASP A 627 -18.90 -30.67 6.15
CA ASP A 627 -20.35 -30.66 6.30
C ASP A 627 -20.69 -30.15 7.70
N PHE A 628 -20.83 -28.83 7.86
CA PHE A 628 -21.01 -28.22 9.18
C PHE A 628 -22.47 -28.23 9.64
N ASP A 629 -23.42 -28.44 8.74
CA ASP A 629 -24.85 -28.46 9.07
C ASP A 629 -25.49 -29.86 9.08
N GLY A 630 -24.79 -30.86 8.56
CA GLY A 630 -25.15 -32.28 8.56
C GLY A 630 -26.11 -32.68 7.44
N ASP A 631 -26.13 -31.93 6.33
CA ASP A 631 -27.00 -32.22 5.19
C ASP A 631 -26.33 -33.14 4.13
N GLY A 632 -25.05 -33.47 4.32
CA GLY A 632 -24.25 -34.29 3.43
C GLY A 632 -23.56 -33.52 2.30
N VAL A 633 -23.70 -32.19 2.24
CA VAL A 633 -23.03 -31.30 1.31
C VAL A 633 -21.96 -30.52 2.07
N PRO A 634 -20.72 -30.42 1.56
CA PRO A 634 -19.70 -29.64 2.25
C PRO A 634 -19.81 -28.14 1.97
N GLU A 635 -19.69 -27.33 3.01
CA GLU A 635 -19.47 -25.89 2.91
C GLU A 635 -17.98 -25.54 2.91
N VAL A 636 -17.66 -24.28 2.59
CA VAL A 636 -16.30 -23.75 2.69
C VAL A 636 -16.18 -22.77 3.84
N ALA A 637 -15.40 -23.14 4.86
CA ALA A 637 -14.95 -22.22 5.88
C ALA A 637 -13.74 -21.40 5.38
N VAL A 638 -13.76 -20.09 5.62
CA VAL A 638 -12.73 -19.14 5.19
C VAL A 638 -12.28 -18.28 6.36
N GLY A 639 -11.06 -18.56 6.82
CA GLY A 639 -10.34 -17.74 7.79
C GLY A 639 -9.62 -16.59 7.12
N ARG A 640 -9.88 -15.38 7.61
CA ARG A 640 -9.27 -14.15 7.12
C ARG A 640 -8.23 -13.67 8.10
N LEU A 641 -7.04 -13.28 7.61
CA LEU A 641 -6.00 -12.70 8.46
C LEU A 641 -6.34 -11.27 8.90
N TYR A 642 -7.00 -10.53 8.01
CA TYR A 642 -7.40 -9.15 8.21
C TYR A 642 -8.83 -8.99 7.71
N GLY A 643 -9.58 -8.05 8.29
CA GLY A 643 -10.95 -7.78 7.89
C GLY A 643 -11.05 -7.10 6.52
N GLU A 644 -12.07 -6.28 6.29
CA GLU A 644 -12.19 -5.51 5.04
C GLU A 644 -11.03 -4.51 4.84
N ASP A 645 -10.31 -4.17 5.91
CA ASP A 645 -9.06 -3.41 5.87
C ASP A 645 -7.97 -4.08 6.73
N ALA A 646 -6.71 -3.63 6.60
CA ALA A 646 -5.58 -4.21 7.33
C ALA A 646 -5.51 -3.78 8.81
N SER A 647 -6.35 -2.82 9.22
CA SER A 647 -6.44 -2.36 10.62
C SER A 647 -7.49 -3.10 11.42
N MET A 648 -8.51 -3.66 10.77
CA MET A 648 -9.44 -4.59 11.38
C MET A 648 -8.82 -5.98 11.45
N ASP A 649 -9.02 -6.62 12.61
CA ASP A 649 -8.77 -8.04 12.72
C ASP A 649 -9.60 -8.80 11.68
N GLY A 650 -9.04 -9.89 11.19
CA GLY A 650 -9.81 -10.79 10.34
C GLY A 650 -10.86 -11.55 11.15
N ASP A 651 -11.62 -12.36 10.44
CA ASP A 651 -12.71 -13.16 11.00
C ASP A 651 -12.71 -14.55 10.35
N LEU A 652 -13.66 -15.39 10.76
CA LEU A 652 -13.94 -16.69 10.17
C LEU A 652 -15.37 -16.72 9.67
N ARG A 653 -15.55 -17.19 8.44
CA ARG A 653 -16.85 -17.24 7.78
C ARG A 653 -17.08 -18.61 7.16
N VAL A 654 -18.32 -19.09 7.13
CA VAL A 654 -18.72 -20.30 6.41
C VAL A 654 -19.61 -19.90 5.25
N LEU A 655 -19.21 -20.26 4.02
CA LEU A 655 -19.99 -20.01 2.81
C LEU A 655 -21.14 -21.02 2.73
N GLN A 656 -22.37 -20.52 2.68
CA GLN A 656 -23.58 -21.32 2.51
C GLN A 656 -23.91 -21.55 1.03
N GLU A 657 -24.76 -22.53 0.74
CA GLU A 657 -25.19 -22.87 -0.63
C GLU A 657 -25.85 -21.69 -1.37
N ASP A 658 -26.58 -20.84 -0.65
CA ASP A 658 -27.26 -19.66 -1.20
C ASP A 658 -26.28 -18.49 -1.52
N GLY A 659 -24.98 -18.71 -1.27
CA GLY A 659 -23.91 -17.73 -1.46
C GLY A 659 -23.74 -16.75 -0.29
N SER A 660 -24.53 -16.87 0.78
CA SER A 660 -24.39 -16.08 1.98
C SER A 660 -23.22 -16.57 2.85
N PHE A 661 -22.80 -15.74 3.81
CA PHE A 661 -21.75 -16.08 4.76
C PHE A 661 -22.30 -16.10 6.18
N GLU A 662 -22.12 -17.23 6.87
CA GLU A 662 -22.28 -17.31 8.31
C GLU A 662 -21.00 -16.86 9.01
N MET A 663 -21.15 -16.10 10.08
CA MET A 663 -20.04 -15.59 10.87
C MET A 663 -19.75 -16.52 12.05
N VAL A 664 -18.51 -16.96 12.18
CA VAL A 664 -18.05 -17.73 13.34
C VAL A 664 -17.40 -16.79 14.35
N PRO A 665 -17.78 -16.84 15.65
CA PRO A 665 -17.18 -16.02 16.68
C PRO A 665 -15.66 -16.20 16.74
N THR A 666 -14.92 -15.11 16.57
CA THR A 666 -13.45 -15.09 16.59
C THR A 666 -12.99 -13.87 17.36
N VAL A 667 -11.83 -13.96 17.99
CA VAL A 667 -11.24 -12.84 18.74
C VAL A 667 -10.39 -11.97 17.83
N ARG A 668 -9.64 -12.58 16.90
CA ARG A 668 -8.81 -11.88 15.91
C ARG A 668 -8.77 -12.62 14.58
N GLY A 669 -7.82 -12.25 13.72
CA GLY A 669 -7.61 -12.91 12.43
C GLY A 669 -7.36 -14.42 12.56
N VAL A 670 -7.87 -15.15 11.58
CA VAL A 670 -7.80 -16.60 11.51
C VAL A 670 -6.79 -17.03 10.45
N ARG A 671 -5.78 -17.81 10.87
CA ARG A 671 -4.66 -18.22 10.02
C ARG A 671 -4.59 -19.71 9.73
N ALA A 672 -5.23 -20.51 10.56
CA ALA A 672 -5.39 -21.94 10.37
C ALA A 672 -6.88 -22.27 10.45
N VAL A 673 -7.36 -23.08 9.53
CA VAL A 673 -8.73 -23.62 9.50
C VAL A 673 -8.62 -25.09 9.11
N GLY A 674 -9.35 -25.94 9.81
CA GLY A 674 -9.56 -27.35 9.51
C GLY A 674 -11.02 -27.71 9.79
N ALA A 675 -11.47 -28.85 9.29
CA ALA A 675 -12.81 -29.36 9.52
C ALA A 675 -12.70 -30.86 9.77
N GLN A 676 -13.41 -31.36 10.77
CA GLN A 676 -13.42 -32.78 11.11
C GLN A 676 -14.57 -33.10 12.06
N ASP A 677 -15.29 -34.18 11.84
CA ASP A 677 -16.20 -34.78 12.82
C ASP A 677 -15.40 -35.37 14.00
N ILE A 678 -15.39 -34.67 15.14
CA ILE A 678 -14.61 -35.02 16.34
C ILE A 678 -15.39 -35.97 17.25
N ASP A 679 -16.72 -35.85 17.28
CA ASP A 679 -17.57 -36.61 18.20
C ASP A 679 -18.41 -37.73 17.55
N GLY A 680 -18.31 -37.87 16.24
CA GLY A 680 -18.94 -38.94 15.47
C GLY A 680 -20.44 -38.73 15.25
N ASP A 681 -20.94 -37.50 15.36
CA ASP A 681 -22.36 -37.19 15.17
C ASP A 681 -22.74 -37.00 13.69
N GLY A 682 -21.75 -37.07 12.78
CA GLY A 682 -21.91 -36.89 11.34
C GLY A 682 -21.87 -35.43 10.90
N LYS A 683 -21.54 -34.48 11.79
CA LYS A 683 -21.30 -33.08 11.46
C LYS A 683 -19.84 -32.74 11.72
N ASP A 684 -19.23 -32.05 10.79
CA ASP A 684 -17.87 -31.58 10.99
C ASP A 684 -17.83 -30.46 12.02
N GLU A 685 -16.89 -30.55 12.96
CA GLU A 685 -16.47 -29.41 13.76
C GLU A 685 -15.46 -28.54 13.02
N LEU A 686 -15.57 -27.24 13.25
CA LEU A 686 -14.65 -26.27 12.70
C LEU A 686 -13.44 -26.07 13.63
N LEU A 687 -12.26 -26.42 13.16
CA LEU A 687 -11.00 -26.24 13.87
C LEU A 687 -10.35 -24.95 13.40
N PHE A 688 -9.94 -24.05 14.30
CA PHE A 688 -9.28 -22.82 13.84
C PHE A 688 -8.33 -22.18 14.86
N GLY A 689 -7.47 -21.30 14.34
CA GLY A 689 -6.56 -20.48 15.12
C GLY A 689 -6.82 -18.99 14.95
N ASP A 690 -7.50 -18.35 15.90
CA ASP A 690 -8.00 -16.96 15.82
C ASP A 690 -7.17 -15.93 16.61
N GLY A 691 -5.87 -16.18 16.74
CA GLY A 691 -4.94 -15.32 17.46
C GLY A 691 -4.05 -14.44 16.57
N TRP A 692 -4.29 -14.40 15.26
CA TRP A 692 -3.44 -13.65 14.35
C TRP A 692 -3.57 -12.14 14.57
N HIS A 693 -2.42 -11.47 14.62
CA HIS A 693 -2.35 -10.01 14.64
C HIS A 693 -1.22 -9.54 13.70
N LYS A 694 -1.41 -8.39 13.03
CA LYS A 694 -0.43 -7.83 12.08
C LYS A 694 0.99 -7.70 12.63
N ASN A 695 1.10 -7.41 13.93
CA ASN A 695 2.36 -7.33 14.67
C ASN A 695 2.73 -8.69 15.31
N TYR A 696 2.91 -9.72 14.48
CA TYR A 696 3.20 -11.12 14.85
C TYR A 696 4.06 -11.24 16.13
N GLY A 697 5.23 -10.56 16.14
CA GLY A 697 6.22 -10.62 17.21
C GLY A 697 5.90 -9.87 18.52
N LYS A 698 4.79 -9.12 18.60
CA LYS A 698 4.42 -8.33 19.79
C LYS A 698 3.03 -8.63 20.33
N LEU A 699 2.13 -9.11 19.46
CA LEU A 699 0.71 -9.14 19.77
C LEU A 699 0.00 -10.42 19.30
N ALA A 700 0.59 -11.28 18.47
CA ALA A 700 -0.08 -12.55 18.14
C ALA A 700 -0.36 -13.37 19.41
N ARG A 701 -1.32 -14.28 19.33
CA ARG A 701 -1.60 -15.24 20.40
C ARG A 701 -1.69 -16.63 19.80
N TYR A 702 -1.14 -17.61 20.50
CA TYR A 702 -1.36 -19.00 20.15
C TYR A 702 -2.71 -19.40 20.74
N ARG A 703 -3.71 -19.58 19.87
CA ARG A 703 -5.12 -19.68 20.25
C ARG A 703 -5.89 -20.69 19.37
N PRO A 704 -5.63 -22.01 19.51
CA PRO A 704 -6.49 -23.02 18.89
C PRO A 704 -7.88 -23.04 19.53
N SER A 705 -8.89 -23.20 18.69
CA SER A 705 -10.31 -23.20 19.06
C SER A 705 -11.07 -24.24 18.24
N VAL A 706 -12.18 -24.74 18.78
CA VAL A 706 -13.13 -25.64 18.12
C VAL A 706 -14.50 -24.97 18.09
N GLY A 707 -15.09 -24.85 16.91
CA GLY A 707 -16.41 -24.30 16.67
C GLY A 707 -17.40 -25.39 16.29
N ARG A 708 -18.56 -25.38 16.94
CA ARG A 708 -19.68 -26.31 16.68
C ARG A 708 -20.89 -25.52 16.21
N ARG A 709 -21.52 -25.94 15.11
CA ARG A 709 -22.77 -25.34 14.63
C ARG A 709 -23.94 -26.04 15.30
N ALA A 710 -24.64 -25.32 16.17
CA ALA A 710 -25.78 -25.90 16.87
C ALA A 710 -27.00 -26.04 15.95
N GLY A 711 -27.97 -26.88 16.34
CA GLY A 711 -29.20 -27.11 15.55
C GLY A 711 -30.12 -25.88 15.38
N ASP A 712 -29.83 -24.79 16.08
CA ASP A 712 -30.46 -23.47 15.89
C ASP A 712 -29.73 -22.59 14.86
N GLY A 713 -28.67 -23.11 14.22
CA GLY A 713 -27.82 -22.40 13.27
C GLY A 713 -26.74 -21.52 13.92
N VAL A 714 -26.62 -21.52 15.26
CA VAL A 714 -25.67 -20.66 15.97
C VAL A 714 -24.34 -21.37 16.23
N TRP A 715 -23.24 -20.72 15.86
CA TRP A 715 -21.89 -21.19 16.15
C TRP A 715 -21.51 -21.01 17.62
N ARG A 716 -21.12 -22.12 18.27
CA ARG A 716 -20.58 -22.14 19.64
C ARG A 716 -19.10 -22.48 19.60
N VAL A 717 -18.29 -21.57 20.12
CA VAL A 717 -16.82 -21.69 20.06
C VAL A 717 -16.27 -22.02 21.43
N GLN A 718 -15.49 -23.10 21.47
CA GLN A 718 -14.71 -23.52 22.61
C GLN A 718 -13.23 -23.22 22.37
N LEU A 719 -12.64 -22.43 23.26
CA LEU A 719 -11.19 -22.23 23.30
C LEU A 719 -10.51 -23.50 23.81
N VAL A 720 -9.52 -24.00 23.07
CA VAL A 720 -8.70 -25.17 23.47
C VAL A 720 -7.61 -24.73 24.43
N GLU A 721 -6.83 -23.72 24.04
CA GLU A 721 -5.78 -23.12 24.87
C GLU A 721 -5.51 -21.70 24.38
N GLU A 722 -5.11 -20.81 25.29
CA GLU A 722 -4.54 -19.52 24.92
C GLU A 722 -3.17 -19.34 25.56
N GLN A 723 -2.17 -19.03 24.75
CA GLN A 723 -0.84 -18.68 25.24
C GLN A 723 -0.44 -17.31 24.72
N ALA A 724 0.08 -16.47 25.62
CA ALA A 724 0.64 -15.16 25.31
C ALA A 724 2.05 -15.28 24.72
N THR A 725 2.19 -16.06 23.63
CA THR A 725 3.43 -16.20 22.87
C THR A 725 3.44 -15.23 21.69
N GLN A 726 4.59 -15.09 21.03
CA GLN A 726 4.70 -14.28 19.81
C GLN A 726 4.25 -15.00 18.53
N TYR A 727 3.55 -16.14 18.67
CA TYR A 727 3.27 -17.06 17.57
C TYR A 727 1.78 -17.32 17.45
N ALA A 728 1.28 -17.33 16.21
CA ALA A 728 -0.08 -17.77 15.89
C ALA A 728 -0.08 -19.25 15.50
N VAL A 729 -1.27 -19.86 15.53
CA VAL A 729 -1.49 -21.18 14.92
C VAL A 729 -1.47 -21.02 13.40
N GLU A 730 -0.53 -21.69 12.74
CA GLU A 730 -0.29 -21.66 11.28
C GLU A 730 -0.95 -22.86 10.59
N LYS A 731 -1.02 -24.00 11.28
CA LYS A 731 -1.73 -25.21 10.83
C LYS A 731 -2.45 -25.84 12.02
N ILE A 732 -3.65 -26.34 11.79
CA ILE A 732 -4.48 -27.05 12.77
C ILE A 732 -5.12 -28.25 12.09
N ASP A 733 -5.21 -29.37 12.79
CA ASP A 733 -5.71 -30.63 12.24
C ASP A 733 -6.23 -31.52 13.38
N PHE A 734 -7.04 -32.52 13.04
CA PHE A 734 -7.51 -33.52 14.00
C PHE A 734 -7.38 -34.92 13.42
N GLY A 735 -6.86 -35.85 14.22
CA GLY A 735 -6.67 -37.23 13.80
C GLY A 735 -6.25 -38.11 14.97
N ALA A 736 -6.56 -39.41 14.88
CA ALA A 736 -6.29 -40.37 15.96
C ALA A 736 -6.81 -39.91 17.35
N GLY A 737 -7.98 -39.25 17.37
CA GLY A 737 -8.59 -38.73 18.60
C GLY A 737 -7.86 -37.56 19.25
N ARG A 738 -7.05 -36.82 18.48
CA ARG A 738 -6.22 -35.72 18.97
C ARG A 738 -6.32 -34.51 18.06
N LEU A 739 -6.45 -33.34 18.66
CA LEU A 739 -6.26 -32.07 17.98
C LEU A 739 -4.76 -31.73 17.98
N VAL A 740 -4.23 -31.33 16.83
CA VAL A 740 -2.85 -30.90 16.69
C VAL A 740 -2.80 -29.52 16.08
N ALA A 741 -2.09 -28.60 16.73
CA ALA A 741 -1.98 -27.22 16.31
C ALA A 741 -0.50 -26.80 16.35
N GLY A 742 -0.02 -26.22 15.25
CA GLY A 742 1.39 -25.87 15.07
C GLY A 742 1.59 -24.46 14.54
N GLY A 743 2.73 -23.87 14.88
CA GLY A 743 3.12 -22.53 14.42
C GLY A 743 4.63 -22.37 14.26
N ASN A 744 5.11 -21.13 14.15
CA ASN A 744 6.55 -20.81 14.18
C ASN A 744 7.14 -21.19 15.55
N GLY A 745 7.68 -22.39 15.69
CA GLY A 745 8.36 -22.81 16.93
C GLY A 745 8.01 -24.23 17.33
N GLU A 746 6.76 -24.49 17.72
CA GLU A 746 6.35 -25.78 18.28
C GLU A 746 5.02 -26.26 17.70
N VAL A 747 4.82 -27.58 17.74
CA VAL A 747 3.58 -28.28 17.43
C VAL A 747 3.06 -28.87 18.73
N THR A 748 1.83 -28.54 19.11
CA THR A 748 1.20 -29.02 20.34
C THR A 748 0.08 -29.99 20.01
N THR A 749 -0.03 -31.06 20.79
CA THR A 749 -1.12 -32.03 20.71
C THR A 749 -2.07 -31.90 21.90
N TYR A 750 -3.36 -32.09 21.67
CA TYR A 750 -4.43 -32.01 22.67
C TYR A 750 -5.35 -33.21 22.57
N GLN A 751 -5.90 -33.62 23.71
CA GLN A 751 -6.94 -34.63 23.80
C GLN A 751 -8.19 -34.05 24.47
N PRO A 752 -9.40 -34.47 24.07
CA PRO A 752 -10.61 -34.18 24.82
C PRO A 752 -10.50 -34.66 26.28
N SER A 753 -10.91 -33.83 27.23
CA SER A 753 -10.86 -34.13 28.67
C SER A 753 -12.04 -33.46 29.37
N GLY A 754 -13.05 -34.25 29.74
CA GLY A 754 -14.33 -33.74 30.23
C GLY A 754 -14.99 -32.82 29.20
N ASP A 755 -15.47 -31.65 29.64
CA ASP A 755 -16.03 -30.61 28.77
C ASP A 755 -14.96 -29.72 28.13
N GLY A 756 -13.69 -30.11 28.11
CA GLY A 756 -12.59 -29.26 27.61
C GLY A 756 -11.47 -30.05 26.94
N TRP A 757 -10.30 -29.43 26.85
CA TRP A 757 -9.13 -29.99 26.18
C TRP A 757 -7.92 -30.01 27.11
N GLN A 758 -7.14 -31.09 27.05
CA GLN A 758 -5.90 -31.25 27.78
C GLN A 758 -4.72 -31.31 26.82
N ARG A 759 -3.74 -30.44 27.03
CA ARG A 759 -2.44 -30.49 26.36
C ARG A 759 -1.71 -31.78 26.73
N THR A 760 -1.28 -32.54 25.73
CA THR A 760 -0.65 -33.87 25.90
C THR A 760 0.83 -33.89 25.54
N ALA A 761 1.26 -33.16 24.52
CA ALA A 761 2.67 -33.05 24.14
C ALA A 761 2.98 -31.78 23.37
N VAL A 762 4.27 -31.43 23.35
CA VAL A 762 4.84 -30.32 22.59
C VAL A 762 6.06 -30.85 21.83
N VAL A 763 6.11 -30.62 20.51
CA VAL A 763 7.12 -31.15 19.59
C VAL A 763 7.79 -29.96 18.87
N GLY A 764 9.13 -29.87 18.88
CA GLY A 764 9.84 -28.74 18.28
C GLY A 764 11.35 -28.92 18.08
N PRO A 765 12.04 -27.96 17.44
CA PRO A 765 11.47 -26.79 16.76
C PRO A 765 10.84 -27.13 15.38
N SER A 766 9.69 -26.58 15.05
CA SER A 766 9.07 -26.72 13.71
C SER A 766 9.68 -25.75 12.70
N SER A 767 9.44 -26.01 11.40
CA SER A 767 9.72 -25.04 10.33
C SER A 767 8.95 -23.74 10.53
N ALA A 768 9.33 -22.67 9.82
CA ALA A 768 8.67 -21.36 9.95
C ALA A 768 7.18 -21.35 9.54
N ASN A 769 6.70 -22.41 8.89
CA ASN A 769 5.30 -22.56 8.50
C ASN A 769 4.54 -23.53 9.42
N GLY A 770 5.16 -24.02 10.50
CA GLY A 770 4.54 -24.93 11.46
C GLY A 770 4.09 -26.25 10.84
N THR A 771 4.81 -26.76 9.83
CA THR A 771 4.34 -27.90 9.03
C THR A 771 4.44 -29.21 9.80
N PHE A 772 3.31 -29.91 9.89
CA PHE A 772 3.22 -31.25 10.46
C PHE A 772 2.22 -32.13 9.70
N ALA A 773 2.29 -33.44 9.91
CA ALA A 773 1.31 -34.42 9.47
C ALA A 773 1.01 -35.41 10.61
N LEU A 774 -0.24 -35.85 10.70
CA LEU A 774 -0.70 -36.79 11.72
C LEU A 774 -0.72 -38.20 11.17
N LEU A 775 -0.13 -39.14 11.90
CA LEU A 775 -0.19 -40.55 11.57
C LEU A 775 -1.38 -41.22 12.28
N PRO A 776 -1.97 -42.28 11.70
CA PRO A 776 -3.06 -43.04 12.33
C PRO A 776 -2.70 -43.63 13.70
N ASP A 777 -1.42 -43.89 13.95
CA ASP A 777 -0.91 -44.37 15.25
C ASP A 777 -0.81 -43.25 16.32
N GLY A 778 -1.28 -42.04 16.00
CA GLY A 778 -1.20 -40.87 16.87
C GLY A 778 0.18 -40.22 16.89
N GLY A 779 1.11 -40.66 16.04
CA GLY A 779 2.38 -40.03 15.79
C GLY A 779 2.24 -38.71 15.02
N VAL A 780 3.22 -37.82 15.19
CA VAL A 780 3.28 -36.52 14.51
C VAL A 780 4.59 -36.43 13.76
N ILE A 781 4.53 -36.18 12.46
CA ILE A 781 5.70 -35.85 11.65
C ILE A 781 5.80 -34.33 11.59
N VAL A 782 6.95 -33.77 11.95
CA VAL A 782 7.22 -32.32 11.93
C VAL A 782 8.26 -32.01 10.85
N GLY A 783 7.96 -31.06 9.97
CA GLY A 783 8.87 -30.55 8.95
C GLY A 783 9.98 -29.65 9.51
N GLY A 784 10.95 -29.26 8.67
CA GLY A 784 12.12 -28.48 9.10
C GLY A 784 13.40 -28.88 8.35
N ALA A 785 14.57 -28.52 8.89
CA ALA A 785 15.87 -28.88 8.30
C ALA A 785 16.05 -30.41 8.17
N ALA A 786 15.48 -31.19 9.08
CA ALA A 786 15.24 -32.61 8.84
C ALA A 786 13.83 -32.92 9.34
N PRO A 787 12.97 -33.59 8.55
CA PRO A 787 11.70 -34.04 9.06
C PRO A 787 11.94 -34.99 10.23
N ARG A 788 11.07 -34.95 11.24
CA ARG A 788 11.19 -35.78 12.45
C ARG A 788 9.85 -36.39 12.79
N ARG A 789 9.85 -37.69 13.10
CA ARG A 789 8.68 -38.40 13.62
C ARG A 789 8.71 -38.41 15.14
N TRP A 790 7.59 -38.06 15.75
CA TRP A 790 7.34 -38.15 17.19
C TRP A 790 6.18 -39.11 17.45
N VAL A 791 6.27 -39.96 18.46
CA VAL A 791 5.21 -40.91 18.84
C VAL A 791 4.98 -40.82 20.34
N SER A 792 3.72 -40.60 20.76
CA SER A 792 3.38 -40.49 22.18
C SER A 792 3.64 -41.80 22.92
N GLY A 793 4.42 -41.77 24.01
CA GLY A 793 4.73 -42.93 24.85
C GLY A 793 6.09 -43.58 24.59
N GLY A 794 6.79 -43.19 23.53
CA GLY A 794 8.20 -43.55 23.31
C GLY A 794 9.11 -42.60 24.07
N GLY A 795 9.67 -43.03 25.20
CA GLY A 795 10.67 -42.25 25.92
C GLY A 795 11.87 -41.96 25.04
N LEU A 796 12.07 -40.69 24.66
CA LEU A 796 13.34 -40.19 24.14
C LEU A 796 13.70 -38.96 24.95
N GLY A 797 14.76 -39.11 25.74
CA GLY A 797 15.29 -38.09 26.63
C GLY A 797 15.57 -36.79 25.89
N ALA A 798 15.46 -35.70 26.65
CA ALA A 798 15.82 -34.34 26.28
C ALA A 798 17.12 -34.32 25.45
N GLN A 799 16.99 -34.25 24.12
CA GLN A 799 18.05 -33.71 23.28
C GLN A 799 17.83 -32.21 23.21
N THR A 800 18.35 -31.54 24.22
CA THR A 800 18.63 -30.11 24.17
C THR A 800 19.45 -29.82 22.92
N PRO A 801 19.04 -28.88 22.04
CA PRO A 801 19.87 -28.52 20.90
C PRO A 801 21.13 -27.84 21.42
N THR A 802 22.28 -28.46 21.18
CA THR A 802 23.59 -27.82 21.35
C THR A 802 23.67 -26.65 20.36
N PRO A 803 23.90 -25.41 20.79
CA PRO A 803 24.14 -24.32 19.86
C PRO A 803 25.50 -24.53 19.19
N GLY A 804 25.50 -24.82 17.89
CA GLY A 804 26.70 -24.82 17.05
C GLY A 804 27.22 -23.40 16.78
N PRO A 805 28.50 -23.27 16.39
CA PRO A 805 29.31 -22.05 16.52
C PRO A 805 28.82 -20.84 15.72
#